data_AF-A0A5B6WXZ4-F1
#
_entry.id   AF-A0A5B6WXZ4-F1
#
_cell.length_a   1.000
_cell.length_b   1.000
_cell.length_c   1.000
_cell.angle_alpha   90.00
_cell.angle_beta   90.00
_cell.angle_gamma   90.00
#
_symmetry.space_group_name_H-M   'P 1'
#
loop_
_entity.id
_entity.type
_entity.pdbx_description
1 polymer ?
#
loop_
_entity_poly.entity_id
_entity_poly.type
_entity_poly.pdbx_seq_one_letter_code
_entity_poly.pdbx_strand_id
1 'polypeptide(L)'
;MAENGKSATEKVPAVANPLSEQPSEIASNINYHAQFSPHFSPFKFEPEQAFFATAESVRDRLVKQWNETFVHYHKVDPKQTYYLSMEYLQGRALTNAIGNLDIQNAYAEALNKLGHELEEIAEQEKDAALGNGGLGRLASCFLDSMATLNLPAWGYGLRYKYGLFKQLITKQGQEEIAEDWLEKFSPWEVVRHDIVFPVRFFGSVEINPDGSRKWVGGEVVQALAYDVPIPGYKTKNTISLRLWEAKARAEDFNLFQFNDGQYESAAQLHSRAQQICAVLYPGDATEDGKLLRLKQQFFLCSASLQDIILRFKERRSGKGSWKWSEFPSKVAVQLNDTHPTLAIPELMRLLMDDEGLGWDEAWDVTTRTIAYTNHTVLPEALEKWSQPVMWKLLPRHMEIIEEIDKRFLAMINATRPDLEHKLPTMRVLDHNPQKPVVRMANLCVVSAHTVNGVAQLHSDILKAELFADYVSIWPTKFQNKTNGITPRRWLRFCSPELSNIITKWLKTDQWVTNLDLLSGLREFADNADFQDEWASAKMANKQRLAQYILRVTGESIDPNSLFDIQVKRIHEYKRQLLNILGAIYRYKKLKVSNRTDRSWQFVCLMEFCVQAFHFQPEMSPEQRKNTTSRTIMIGGKAFATYTNAKRIVKLVNDVGAVVNNDPEVNSYLKVN
;
A
#
# COMPACT_ATOMS: atom_id res chain seq x y z
N MET A 1 -30.88 -3.91 -56.16
CA MET A 1 -30.71 -5.26 -55.59
C MET A 1 -29.24 -5.61 -55.77
N ALA A 2 -28.38 -5.73 -54.75
CA ALA A 2 -28.58 -6.00 -53.34
C ALA A 2 -27.64 -5.11 -52.50
N GLU A 3 -28.17 -4.54 -51.43
CA GLU A 3 -27.40 -3.92 -50.36
C GLU A 3 -26.75 -5.03 -49.52
N ASN A 4 -25.43 -4.93 -49.35
CA ASN A 4 -24.69 -5.77 -48.42
C ASN A 4 -25.17 -5.47 -47.00
N GLY A 5 -25.79 -6.47 -46.36
CA GLY A 5 -26.21 -6.44 -44.98
C GLY A 5 -25.02 -6.25 -44.03
N LYS A 6 -24.83 -5.01 -43.58
CA LYS A 6 -24.31 -4.79 -42.23
C LYS A 6 -25.44 -5.16 -41.28
N SER A 7 -25.33 -6.32 -40.65
CA SER A 7 -26.11 -6.69 -39.46
C SER A 7 -26.17 -5.48 -38.53
N ALA A 8 -27.35 -4.87 -38.38
CA ALA A 8 -27.58 -3.89 -37.34
C ALA A 8 -27.30 -4.59 -36.01
N THR A 9 -26.24 -4.19 -35.31
CA THR A 9 -26.02 -4.64 -33.93
C THR A 9 -27.26 -4.25 -33.14
N GLU A 10 -28.02 -5.24 -32.66
CA GLU A 10 -29.14 -4.99 -31.75
C GLU A 10 -28.63 -4.09 -30.62
N LYS A 11 -29.29 -2.94 -30.43
CA LYS A 11 -28.95 -2.03 -29.34
C LYS A 11 -29.12 -2.80 -28.03
N VAL A 12 -28.03 -3.01 -27.31
CA VAL A 12 -28.05 -3.62 -25.97
C VAL A 12 -29.00 -2.80 -25.10
N PRO A 13 -30.07 -3.38 -24.52
CA PRO A 13 -31.01 -2.62 -23.71
C PRO A 13 -30.40 -2.27 -22.33
N ALA A 14 -30.84 -1.17 -21.72
CA ALA A 14 -30.45 -0.82 -20.36
C ALA A 14 -31.37 -1.54 -19.36
N VAL A 15 -30.90 -2.66 -18.80
CA VAL A 15 -31.66 -3.49 -17.85
C VAL A 15 -30.76 -3.87 -16.68
N ALA A 16 -31.18 -3.52 -15.47
CA ALA A 16 -30.47 -3.86 -14.24
C ALA A 16 -30.51 -5.38 -14.00
N ASN A 17 -29.35 -6.01 -13.99
CA ASN A 17 -29.14 -7.44 -13.72
C ASN A 17 -27.91 -7.61 -12.81
N PRO A 18 -27.99 -7.17 -11.53
CA PRO A 18 -26.82 -7.00 -10.65
C PRO A 18 -26.04 -8.30 -10.38
N LEU A 19 -26.62 -9.46 -10.67
CA LEU A 19 -26.07 -10.78 -10.33
C LEU A 19 -25.93 -11.72 -11.52
N SER A 20 -26.22 -11.28 -12.75
CA SER A 20 -26.18 -12.20 -13.90
C SER A 20 -24.78 -12.56 -14.36
N GLU A 21 -24.48 -13.84 -14.55
CA GLU A 21 -23.20 -14.27 -15.11
C GLU A 21 -23.24 -14.38 -16.65
N GLN A 22 -24.39 -14.09 -17.27
CA GLN A 22 -24.56 -14.18 -18.71
C GLN A 22 -24.05 -12.91 -19.43
N PRO A 23 -23.21 -13.03 -20.47
CA PRO A 23 -22.62 -11.87 -21.16
C PRO A 23 -23.64 -10.84 -21.67
N SER A 24 -24.81 -11.27 -22.18
CA SER A 24 -25.88 -10.36 -22.65
C SER A 24 -26.51 -9.56 -21.51
N GLU A 25 -26.73 -10.18 -20.36
CA GLU A 25 -27.33 -9.53 -19.20
C GLU A 25 -26.32 -8.63 -18.48
N ILE A 26 -25.04 -9.01 -18.45
CA ILE A 26 -23.95 -8.14 -18.00
C ILE A 26 -23.84 -6.91 -18.89
N ALA A 27 -23.85 -7.07 -20.22
CA ALA A 27 -23.84 -5.93 -21.14
C ALA A 27 -25.04 -4.99 -20.91
N SER A 28 -26.21 -5.56 -20.61
CA SER A 28 -27.41 -4.80 -20.27
C SER A 28 -27.27 -4.07 -18.93
N ASN A 29 -26.61 -4.68 -17.93
CA ASN A 29 -26.33 -4.05 -16.63
C ASN A 29 -25.30 -2.91 -16.76
N ILE A 30 -24.26 -3.11 -17.58
CA ILE A 30 -23.29 -2.05 -17.90
C ILE A 30 -24.02 -0.87 -18.56
N ASN A 31 -24.88 -1.13 -19.56
CA ASN A 31 -25.65 -0.06 -20.20
C ASN A 31 -26.67 0.59 -19.24
N TYR A 32 -27.22 -0.18 -18.29
CA TYR A 32 -28.04 0.37 -17.21
C TYR A 32 -27.26 1.39 -16.37
N HIS A 33 -26.07 1.06 -15.89
CA HIS A 33 -25.25 2.01 -15.13
C HIS A 33 -24.83 3.23 -15.95
N ALA A 34 -24.50 3.04 -17.22
CA ALA A 34 -24.18 4.15 -18.12
C ALA A 34 -25.31 5.19 -18.22
N GLN A 35 -26.58 4.76 -18.12
CA GLN A 35 -27.76 5.61 -18.26
C GLN A 35 -28.35 6.09 -16.91
N PHE A 36 -28.35 5.23 -15.90
CA PHE A 36 -29.04 5.44 -14.62
C PHE A 36 -28.10 5.69 -13.45
N SER A 37 -26.78 5.60 -13.66
CA SER A 37 -25.74 6.08 -12.74
C SER A 37 -24.78 7.05 -13.47
N PRO A 38 -25.28 8.08 -14.19
CA PRO A 38 -24.43 8.85 -15.08
C PRO A 38 -23.55 9.84 -14.31
N HIS A 39 -22.27 9.89 -14.71
CA HIS A 39 -21.31 10.91 -14.28
C HIS A 39 -20.81 11.77 -15.45
N PHE A 40 -21.40 11.56 -16.64
CA PHE A 40 -21.02 12.17 -17.92
C PHE A 40 -22.26 12.56 -18.73
N SER A 41 -22.08 13.41 -19.74
CA SER A 41 -23.14 13.71 -20.70
C SER A 41 -23.53 12.45 -21.50
N PRO A 42 -24.82 12.25 -21.83
CA PRO A 42 -25.34 10.97 -22.32
C PRO A 42 -25.02 10.64 -23.79
N PHE A 43 -24.33 11.52 -24.51
CA PHE A 43 -24.13 11.40 -25.96
C PHE A 43 -22.98 10.48 -26.37
N LYS A 44 -22.09 10.15 -25.45
CA LYS A 44 -20.85 9.40 -25.72
C LYS A 44 -20.71 8.24 -24.74
N PHE A 45 -20.21 7.11 -25.25
CA PHE A 45 -19.87 5.93 -24.47
C PHE A 45 -18.46 5.46 -24.85
N GLU A 46 -17.49 6.32 -24.54
CA GLU A 46 -16.05 6.08 -24.79
C GLU A 46 -15.45 5.23 -23.66
N PRO A 47 -14.17 4.81 -23.76
CA PRO A 47 -13.55 3.90 -22.80
C PRO A 47 -13.67 4.34 -21.34
N GLU A 48 -13.61 5.64 -21.05
CA GLU A 48 -13.77 6.13 -19.69
C GLU A 48 -15.18 5.91 -19.13
N GLN A 49 -16.24 6.23 -19.91
CA GLN A 49 -17.62 5.97 -19.48
C GLN A 49 -17.87 4.47 -19.32
N ALA A 50 -17.36 3.68 -20.27
CA ALA A 50 -17.43 2.23 -20.22
C ALA A 50 -16.73 1.66 -18.99
N PHE A 51 -15.59 2.21 -18.57
CA PHE A 51 -14.91 1.82 -17.33
C PHE A 51 -15.79 2.03 -16.11
N PHE A 52 -16.32 3.24 -15.89
CA PHE A 52 -17.12 3.53 -14.70
C PHE A 52 -18.38 2.67 -14.65
N ALA A 53 -19.10 2.54 -15.77
CA ALA A 53 -20.29 1.70 -15.86
C ALA A 53 -19.98 0.21 -15.63
N THR A 54 -18.82 -0.26 -16.11
CA THR A 54 -18.35 -1.63 -15.86
C THR A 54 -18.00 -1.85 -14.40
N ALA A 55 -17.27 -0.91 -13.78
CA ALA A 55 -16.89 -0.98 -12.38
C ALA A 55 -18.11 -0.98 -11.45
N GLU A 56 -19.13 -0.15 -11.73
CA GLU A 56 -20.39 -0.14 -11.00
C GLU A 56 -21.16 -1.46 -11.15
N SER A 57 -21.24 -2.01 -12.37
CA SER A 57 -21.83 -3.33 -12.64
C SER A 57 -21.13 -4.46 -11.87
N VAL A 58 -19.79 -4.40 -11.72
CA VAL A 58 -19.05 -5.34 -10.87
C VAL A 58 -19.34 -5.09 -9.39
N ARG A 59 -19.41 -3.82 -8.98
CA ARG A 59 -19.66 -3.41 -7.58
C ARG A 59 -21.00 -3.91 -7.06
N ASP A 60 -22.03 -4.04 -7.88
CA ASP A 60 -23.31 -4.66 -7.49
C ASP A 60 -23.11 -6.01 -6.79
N ARG A 61 -22.29 -6.89 -7.39
CA ARG A 61 -21.95 -8.20 -6.82
C ARG A 61 -21.14 -8.06 -5.54
N LEU A 62 -20.16 -7.16 -5.56
CA LEU A 62 -19.28 -6.94 -4.41
C LEU A 62 -20.08 -6.45 -3.19
N VAL A 63 -21.02 -5.53 -3.39
CA VAL A 63 -21.89 -5.02 -2.31
C VAL A 63 -22.78 -6.14 -1.77
N LYS A 64 -23.37 -6.98 -2.63
CA LYS A 64 -24.15 -8.13 -2.17
C LYS A 64 -23.30 -9.08 -1.32
N GLN A 65 -22.14 -9.51 -1.83
CA GLN A 65 -21.27 -10.44 -1.10
C GLN A 65 -20.67 -9.83 0.17
N TRP A 66 -20.36 -8.54 0.16
CA TRP A 66 -19.92 -7.80 1.34
C TRP A 66 -21.02 -7.75 2.41
N ASN A 67 -22.26 -7.47 2.03
CA ASN A 67 -23.41 -7.47 2.95
C ASN A 67 -23.63 -8.87 3.55
N GLU A 68 -23.60 -9.92 2.73
CA GLU A 68 -23.73 -11.31 3.18
C GLU A 68 -22.62 -11.69 4.17
N THR A 69 -21.38 -11.31 3.87
CA THR A 69 -20.21 -11.55 4.74
C THR A 69 -20.34 -10.78 6.05
N PHE A 70 -20.73 -9.49 6.00
CA PHE A 70 -20.93 -8.65 7.17
C PHE A 70 -21.99 -9.24 8.11
N VAL A 71 -23.16 -9.61 7.58
CA VAL A 71 -24.25 -10.23 8.34
C VAL A 71 -23.81 -11.57 8.92
N HIS A 72 -23.08 -12.39 8.15
CA HIS A 72 -22.57 -13.66 8.63
C HIS A 72 -21.62 -13.48 9.82
N TYR A 73 -20.65 -12.58 9.73
CA TYR A 73 -19.73 -12.29 10.84
C TYR A 73 -20.44 -11.68 12.05
N HIS A 74 -21.45 -10.84 11.84
CA HIS A 74 -22.26 -10.31 12.93
C HIS A 74 -23.03 -11.42 13.66
N LYS A 75 -23.62 -12.37 12.91
CA LYS A 75 -24.37 -13.51 13.46
C LYS A 75 -23.48 -14.50 14.21
N VAL A 76 -22.34 -14.88 13.62
CA VAL A 76 -21.42 -15.88 14.16
C VAL A 76 -20.61 -15.34 15.34
N ASP A 77 -20.34 -14.04 15.37
CA ASP A 77 -19.45 -13.39 16.34
C ASP A 77 -18.07 -14.09 16.46
N PRO A 78 -17.33 -14.29 15.33
CA PRO A 78 -16.01 -14.91 15.40
C PRO A 78 -14.99 -13.96 16.01
N LYS A 79 -13.83 -14.49 16.42
CA LYS A 79 -12.65 -13.63 16.60
C LYS A 79 -12.30 -12.99 15.27
N GLN A 80 -12.22 -11.67 15.24
CA GLN A 80 -11.91 -10.91 14.04
C GLN A 80 -10.57 -10.17 14.16
N THR A 81 -9.78 -10.26 13.10
CA THR A 81 -8.48 -9.59 13.00
C THR A 81 -8.63 -8.23 12.30
N TYR A 82 -7.93 -7.22 12.79
CA TYR A 82 -7.91 -5.88 12.22
C TYR A 82 -6.46 -5.48 11.94
N TYR A 83 -6.16 -5.26 10.67
CA TYR A 83 -4.83 -4.89 10.20
C TYR A 83 -4.76 -3.37 10.02
N LEU A 84 -3.97 -2.67 10.85
CA LEU A 84 -3.79 -1.23 10.70
C LEU A 84 -2.53 -0.94 9.91
N SER A 85 -2.67 -0.17 8.84
CA SER A 85 -1.53 0.29 8.05
C SER A 85 -1.74 1.68 7.50
N MET A 86 -0.67 2.47 7.48
CA MET A 86 -0.62 3.76 6.79
C MET A 86 -0.57 3.61 5.26
N GLU A 87 -0.40 2.40 4.73
CA GLU A 87 -0.32 2.20 3.28
C GLU A 87 -1.12 0.98 2.83
N TYR A 88 -1.79 1.13 1.69
CA TYR A 88 -2.34 0.04 0.89
C TYR A 88 -2.07 0.30 -0.60
N LEU A 89 -1.17 -0.46 -1.21
CA LEU A 89 -1.04 -0.45 -2.67
C LEU A 89 -2.06 -1.41 -3.29
N GLN A 90 -3.33 -1.02 -3.30
CA GLN A 90 -4.42 -1.81 -3.90
C GLN A 90 -4.17 -2.02 -5.40
N GLY A 91 -3.76 -0.95 -6.07
CA GLY A 91 -3.67 -0.86 -7.52
C GLY A 91 -5.05 -0.83 -8.17
N ARG A 92 -5.12 -1.09 -9.47
CA ARG A 92 -6.37 -1.29 -10.21
C ARG A 92 -7.16 -2.49 -9.67
N ALA A 93 -8.46 -2.35 -9.49
CA ALA A 93 -9.35 -3.35 -8.92
C ALA A 93 -10.13 -4.16 -9.97
N LEU A 94 -10.41 -3.61 -11.16
CA LEU A 94 -11.33 -4.22 -12.15
C LEU A 94 -10.97 -5.68 -12.46
N THR A 95 -9.75 -5.92 -12.96
CA THR A 95 -9.30 -7.27 -13.35
C THR A 95 -9.23 -8.23 -12.17
N ASN A 96 -8.92 -7.73 -10.98
CA ASN A 96 -8.85 -8.56 -9.77
C ASN A 96 -10.25 -8.94 -9.26
N ALA A 97 -11.22 -8.03 -9.36
CA ALA A 97 -12.59 -8.28 -8.95
C ALA A 97 -13.26 -9.31 -9.86
N ILE A 98 -13.26 -9.10 -11.18
CA ILE A 98 -13.85 -10.06 -12.13
C ILE A 98 -13.11 -11.41 -12.14
N GLY A 99 -11.80 -11.40 -11.87
CA GLY A 99 -10.99 -12.61 -11.74
C GLY A 99 -11.30 -13.41 -10.48
N ASN A 100 -11.48 -12.75 -9.33
CA ASN A 100 -11.84 -13.42 -8.08
C ASN A 100 -13.28 -13.96 -8.10
N LEU A 101 -14.18 -13.26 -8.79
CA LEU A 101 -15.57 -13.67 -9.01
C LEU A 101 -15.73 -14.75 -10.10
N ASP A 102 -14.65 -15.12 -10.81
CA ASP A 102 -14.65 -16.11 -11.90
C ASP A 102 -15.57 -15.77 -13.09
N ILE A 103 -15.70 -14.47 -13.39
CA ILE A 103 -16.60 -13.95 -14.45
C ILE A 103 -15.85 -13.10 -15.50
N GLN A 104 -14.54 -13.23 -15.57
CA GLN A 104 -13.70 -12.45 -16.48
C GLN A 104 -14.10 -12.62 -17.96
N ASN A 105 -14.34 -13.85 -18.40
CA ASN A 105 -14.73 -14.12 -19.80
C ASN A 105 -16.10 -13.50 -20.12
N ALA A 106 -17.04 -13.58 -19.18
CA ALA A 106 -18.37 -13.02 -19.38
C ALA A 106 -18.35 -11.49 -19.50
N TYR A 107 -17.50 -10.81 -18.73
CA TYR A 107 -17.28 -9.37 -18.86
C TYR A 107 -16.55 -8.99 -20.15
N ALA A 108 -15.57 -9.79 -20.59
CA ALA A 108 -14.90 -9.56 -21.87
C ALA A 108 -15.88 -9.66 -23.05
N GLU A 109 -16.73 -10.69 -23.08
CA GLU A 109 -17.77 -10.83 -24.10
C GLU A 109 -18.84 -9.74 -24.01
N ALA A 110 -19.22 -9.32 -22.81
CA ALA A 110 -20.17 -8.23 -22.60
C ALA A 110 -19.65 -6.89 -23.14
N LEU A 111 -18.39 -6.55 -22.87
CA LEU A 111 -17.74 -5.35 -23.39
C LEU A 111 -17.59 -5.40 -24.91
N ASN A 112 -17.24 -6.56 -25.48
CA ASN A 112 -17.18 -6.73 -26.94
C ASN A 112 -18.53 -6.44 -27.61
N LYS A 113 -19.66 -6.85 -26.99
CA LYS A 113 -21.01 -6.51 -27.48
C LYS A 113 -21.32 -5.00 -27.43
N LEU A 114 -20.66 -4.28 -26.52
CA LEU A 114 -20.75 -2.83 -26.38
C LEU A 114 -19.68 -2.09 -27.22
N GLY A 115 -18.86 -2.82 -27.99
CA GLY A 115 -17.84 -2.25 -28.86
C GLY A 115 -16.51 -1.91 -28.19
N HIS A 116 -16.21 -2.49 -27.03
CA HIS A 116 -15.01 -2.21 -26.23
C HIS A 116 -14.23 -3.47 -25.90
N GLU A 117 -12.90 -3.39 -25.80
CA GLU A 117 -12.07 -4.49 -25.29
C GLU A 117 -11.80 -4.35 -23.79
N LEU A 118 -11.84 -5.46 -23.04
CA LEU A 118 -11.61 -5.42 -21.58
C LEU A 118 -10.26 -4.83 -21.19
N GLU A 119 -9.21 -5.06 -21.99
CA GLU A 119 -7.88 -4.50 -21.72
C GLU A 119 -7.87 -2.97 -21.85
N GLU A 120 -8.49 -2.43 -22.90
CA GLU A 120 -8.66 -0.97 -23.10
C GLU A 120 -9.41 -0.33 -21.93
N ILE A 121 -10.50 -0.97 -21.47
CA ILE A 121 -11.29 -0.48 -20.34
C ILE A 121 -10.50 -0.54 -19.03
N ALA A 122 -9.74 -1.60 -18.79
CA ALA A 122 -8.91 -1.74 -17.60
C ALA A 122 -7.76 -0.72 -17.56
N GLU A 123 -7.29 -0.20 -18.70
CA GLU A 123 -6.27 0.84 -18.77
C GLU A 123 -6.79 2.24 -18.39
N GLN A 124 -8.10 2.48 -18.43
CA GLN A 124 -8.70 3.75 -17.97
C GLN A 124 -8.71 3.87 -16.44
N GLU A 125 -8.64 2.75 -15.73
CA GLU A 125 -8.66 2.73 -14.27
C GLU A 125 -7.38 3.35 -13.70
N LYS A 126 -7.53 4.36 -12.84
CA LYS A 126 -6.42 4.92 -12.07
C LYS A 126 -6.10 4.03 -10.87
N ASP A 127 -4.82 3.78 -10.61
CA ASP A 127 -4.37 3.13 -9.38
C ASP A 127 -4.83 3.95 -8.16
N ALA A 128 -5.46 3.29 -7.18
CA ALA A 128 -5.84 3.94 -5.93
C ALA A 128 -4.58 4.36 -5.16
N ALA A 129 -4.37 5.68 -5.03
CA ALA A 129 -3.13 6.26 -4.49
C ALA A 129 -3.06 6.20 -2.95
N LEU A 130 -3.25 5.01 -2.39
CA LEU A 130 -3.38 4.74 -0.95
C LEU A 130 -2.09 4.19 -0.30
N GLY A 131 -1.00 4.09 -1.06
CA GLY A 131 0.27 3.52 -0.60
C GLY A 131 1.45 3.93 -1.49
N ASN A 132 2.65 3.47 -1.14
CA ASN A 132 3.89 3.77 -1.86
C ASN A 132 4.76 2.53 -2.10
N GLY A 133 5.01 1.74 -1.06
CA GLY A 133 6.07 0.71 -1.09
C GLY A 133 5.61 -0.71 -0.82
N GLY A 134 6.60 -1.58 -0.58
CA GLY A 134 6.37 -2.99 -0.23
C GLY A 134 5.51 -3.18 1.02
N LEU A 135 5.55 -2.24 1.98
CA LEU A 135 4.69 -2.24 3.17
C LEU A 135 3.20 -2.24 2.79
N GLY A 136 2.78 -1.31 1.92
CA GLY A 136 1.40 -1.23 1.47
C GLY A 136 1.00 -2.34 0.51
N ARG A 137 1.93 -2.85 -0.31
CA ARG A 137 1.63 -3.98 -1.20
C ARG A 137 1.47 -5.28 -0.44
N LEU A 138 2.24 -5.49 0.64
CA LEU A 138 2.07 -6.62 1.55
C LEU A 138 0.68 -6.57 2.20
N ALA A 139 0.29 -5.42 2.76
CA ALA A 139 -1.02 -5.23 3.36
C ALA A 139 -2.15 -5.57 2.37
N SER A 140 -2.02 -5.15 1.11
CA SER A 140 -3.02 -5.44 0.06
C SER A 140 -3.03 -6.93 -0.35
N CYS A 141 -1.87 -7.60 -0.40
CA CYS A 141 -1.78 -9.05 -0.63
C CYS A 141 -2.37 -9.86 0.55
N PHE A 142 -2.23 -9.36 1.78
CA PHE A 142 -2.85 -9.96 2.96
C PHE A 142 -4.37 -9.89 2.88
N LEU A 143 -4.95 -8.76 2.50
CA LEU A 143 -6.41 -8.64 2.36
C LEU A 143 -6.96 -9.62 1.32
N ASP A 144 -6.35 -9.72 0.14
CA ASP A 144 -6.76 -10.69 -0.88
C ASP A 144 -6.67 -12.15 -0.37
N SER A 145 -5.66 -12.45 0.45
CA SER A 145 -5.50 -13.79 1.05
C SER A 145 -6.47 -14.05 2.20
N MET A 146 -6.73 -13.06 3.05
CA MET A 146 -7.73 -13.13 4.13
C MET A 146 -9.12 -13.39 3.56
N ALA A 147 -9.48 -12.67 2.49
CA ALA A 147 -10.73 -12.88 1.78
C ALA A 147 -10.82 -14.31 1.22
N THR A 148 -9.80 -14.73 0.47
CA THR A 148 -9.73 -16.05 -0.19
C THR A 148 -9.75 -17.22 0.81
N LEU A 149 -9.08 -17.08 1.95
CA LEU A 149 -9.02 -18.10 3.00
C LEU A 149 -10.24 -18.09 3.93
N ASN A 150 -11.26 -17.28 3.63
CA ASN A 150 -12.47 -17.13 4.46
C ASN A 150 -12.19 -16.69 5.90
N LEU A 151 -11.14 -15.89 6.11
CA LEU A 151 -10.78 -15.40 7.43
C LEU A 151 -11.58 -14.14 7.78
N PRO A 152 -12.17 -14.06 8.99
CA PRO A 152 -12.78 -12.83 9.50
C PRO A 152 -11.68 -11.82 9.82
N ALA A 153 -11.30 -11.03 8.82
CA ALA A 153 -10.27 -10.01 8.97
C ALA A 153 -10.54 -8.81 8.08
N TRP A 154 -10.24 -7.61 8.57
CA TRP A 154 -10.37 -6.34 7.83
C TRP A 154 -9.06 -5.55 7.85
N GLY A 155 -8.89 -4.69 6.86
CA GLY A 155 -7.86 -3.65 6.85
C GLY A 155 -8.44 -2.30 7.24
N TYR A 156 -7.69 -1.51 8.01
CA TYR A 156 -7.94 -0.09 8.22
C TYR A 156 -6.78 0.75 7.67
N GLY A 157 -7.13 1.86 7.02
CA GLY A 157 -6.19 2.83 6.47
C GLY A 157 -6.79 4.23 6.35
N LEU A 158 -6.04 5.17 5.77
CA LEU A 158 -6.51 6.53 5.48
C LEU A 158 -6.85 6.68 4.00
N ARG A 159 -7.90 7.46 3.70
CA ARG A 159 -8.33 7.76 2.33
C ARG A 159 -7.50 8.92 1.75
N TYR A 160 -6.26 8.65 1.35
CA TYR A 160 -5.37 9.69 0.81
C TYR A 160 -5.86 10.26 -0.51
N LYS A 161 -5.97 11.59 -0.60
CA LYS A 161 -6.45 12.28 -1.80
C LYS A 161 -5.38 12.30 -2.90
N TYR A 162 -4.16 12.68 -2.56
CA TYR A 162 -3.08 12.94 -3.52
C TYR A 162 -1.94 11.91 -3.47
N GLY A 163 -2.11 10.83 -2.70
CA GLY A 163 -1.12 9.77 -2.51
C GLY A 163 0.23 10.28 -2.01
N LEU A 164 1.31 9.70 -2.53
CA LEU A 164 2.67 10.23 -2.28
C LEU A 164 2.99 11.36 -3.28
N PHE A 165 3.01 11.02 -4.57
CA PHE A 165 3.06 11.92 -5.73
C PHE A 165 3.07 11.07 -7.00
N LYS A 166 2.53 11.59 -8.10
CA LYS A 166 2.75 11.08 -9.46
C LYS A 166 4.11 11.56 -9.96
N GLN A 167 4.90 10.62 -10.49
CA GLN A 167 6.25 10.90 -10.98
C GLN A 167 6.17 11.34 -12.43
N LEU A 168 6.74 12.51 -12.74
CA LEU A 168 7.06 12.91 -14.10
C LEU A 168 8.57 12.90 -14.31
N ILE A 169 8.99 12.59 -15.54
CA ILE A 169 10.39 12.66 -15.95
C ILE A 169 10.53 13.80 -16.95
N THR A 170 11.29 14.82 -16.58
CA THR A 170 11.59 15.99 -17.42
C THR A 170 13.10 16.06 -17.69
N LYS A 171 13.53 17.08 -18.43
CA LYS A 171 14.97 17.34 -18.64
C LYS A 171 15.73 17.55 -17.32
N GLN A 172 15.06 17.97 -16.25
CA GLN A 172 15.68 18.15 -14.93
C GLN A 172 15.71 16.86 -14.09
N GLY A 173 15.12 15.78 -14.59
CA GLY A 173 14.98 14.51 -13.87
C GLY A 173 13.56 14.34 -13.31
N GLN A 174 13.46 13.85 -12.09
CA GLN A 174 12.16 13.63 -11.43
C GLN A 174 11.50 14.96 -11.03
N GLU A 175 10.24 15.11 -11.40
CA GLU A 175 9.30 16.10 -10.86
C GLU A 175 8.12 15.40 -10.20
N GLU A 176 7.63 15.98 -9.11
CA GLU A 176 6.54 15.45 -8.29
C GLU A 176 5.27 16.28 -8.50
N ILE A 177 4.18 15.63 -8.92
CA ILE A 177 2.85 16.25 -8.96
C ILE A 177 1.86 15.45 -8.11
N ALA A 178 0.78 16.07 -7.65
CA ALA A 178 -0.27 15.38 -6.91
C ALA A 178 -0.95 14.30 -7.79
N GLU A 179 -1.28 13.15 -7.20
CA GLU A 179 -2.12 12.14 -7.85
C GLU A 179 -3.57 12.68 -7.97
N ASP A 180 -4.30 12.29 -9.01
CA ASP A 180 -5.62 12.84 -9.36
C ASP A 180 -6.72 11.76 -9.40
N TRP A 181 -6.53 10.68 -8.64
CA TRP A 181 -7.39 9.48 -8.68
C TRP A 181 -8.81 9.72 -8.11
N LEU A 182 -8.99 10.74 -7.27
CA LEU A 182 -10.28 11.14 -6.68
C LEU A 182 -10.84 12.46 -7.22
N GLU A 183 -10.23 13.06 -8.25
CA GLU A 183 -10.73 14.33 -8.82
C GLU A 183 -12.07 14.16 -9.55
N LYS A 184 -12.39 12.93 -10.00
CA LYS A 184 -13.75 12.55 -10.41
C LYS A 184 -14.44 11.86 -9.24
N PHE A 185 -14.26 10.55 -9.13
CA PHE A 185 -14.71 9.70 -8.03
C PHE A 185 -14.07 8.32 -8.18
N SER A 186 -14.11 7.52 -7.11
CA SER A 186 -13.77 6.09 -7.17
C SER A 186 -15.06 5.27 -7.27
N PRO A 187 -15.25 4.41 -8.29
CA PRO A 187 -16.46 3.60 -8.41
C PRO A 187 -16.48 2.44 -7.41
N TRP A 188 -15.38 2.16 -6.70
CA TRP A 188 -15.23 0.96 -5.86
C TRP A 188 -15.66 1.15 -4.41
N GLU A 189 -15.64 2.39 -3.91
CA GLU A 189 -15.86 2.65 -2.50
C GLU A 189 -17.34 2.83 -2.16
N VAL A 190 -17.69 2.56 -0.90
CA VAL A 190 -19.02 2.74 -0.34
C VAL A 190 -18.89 3.63 0.90
N VAL A 191 -19.38 4.86 0.80
CA VAL A 191 -19.42 5.78 1.95
C VAL A 191 -20.41 5.28 3.00
N ARG A 192 -20.07 5.41 4.28
CA ARG A 192 -20.91 5.04 5.44
C ARG A 192 -21.18 6.27 6.31
N HIS A 193 -22.17 7.06 5.93
CA HIS A 193 -22.49 8.32 6.63
C HIS A 193 -22.97 8.13 8.08
N ASP A 194 -23.43 6.93 8.43
CA ASP A 194 -23.78 6.50 9.77
C ASP A 194 -22.56 6.13 10.64
N ILE A 195 -21.41 5.87 10.02
CA ILE A 195 -20.16 5.50 10.70
C ILE A 195 -19.23 6.71 10.70
N VAL A 196 -19.39 7.52 11.73
CA VAL A 196 -18.61 8.73 11.99
C VAL A 196 -18.12 8.74 13.43
N PHE A 197 -16.81 8.88 13.62
CA PHE A 197 -16.21 8.93 14.95
C PHE A 197 -15.47 10.26 15.19
N PRO A 198 -15.62 10.88 16.37
CA PRO A 198 -14.85 12.06 16.72
C PRO A 198 -13.40 11.67 17.05
N VAL A 199 -12.44 12.45 16.54
CA VAL A 199 -11.02 12.33 16.89
C VAL A 199 -10.53 13.70 17.37
N ARG A 200 -9.99 13.73 18.59
CA ARG A 200 -9.50 14.95 19.23
C ARG A 200 -8.00 15.14 18.97
N PHE A 201 -7.54 16.38 18.95
CA PHE A 201 -6.14 16.78 19.00
C PHE A 201 -5.94 17.93 19.97
N PHE A 202 -4.74 18.07 20.53
CA PHE A 202 -4.40 19.09 21.53
C PHE A 202 -5.26 18.97 22.79
N GLY A 203 -5.70 20.09 23.37
CA GLY A 203 -6.54 20.07 24.57
C GLY A 203 -5.77 19.76 25.85
N SER A 204 -6.47 19.28 26.87
CA SER A 204 -5.93 19.02 28.20
C SER A 204 -6.68 17.89 28.91
N VAL A 205 -6.08 17.34 29.96
CA VAL A 205 -6.70 16.29 30.79
C VAL A 205 -7.35 16.94 32.01
N GLU A 206 -8.65 16.76 32.16
CA GLU A 206 -9.38 17.07 33.39
C GLU A 206 -9.38 15.85 34.31
N ILE A 207 -9.25 16.11 35.62
CA ILE A 207 -9.34 15.10 36.67
C ILE A 207 -10.66 15.34 37.41
N ASN A 208 -11.56 14.39 37.33
CA ASN A 208 -12.85 14.44 38.00
C ASN A 208 -12.68 14.18 39.52
N PRO A 209 -13.67 14.56 40.35
CA PRO A 209 -13.60 14.35 41.80
C PRO A 209 -13.47 12.89 42.24
N ASP A 210 -13.95 11.95 41.42
CA ASP A 210 -13.82 10.50 41.64
C ASP A 210 -12.44 9.95 41.24
N GLY A 211 -11.54 10.81 40.73
CA GLY A 211 -10.22 10.46 40.24
C GLY A 211 -10.18 10.00 38.77
N SER A 212 -11.33 9.86 38.11
CA SER A 212 -11.38 9.52 36.69
C SER A 212 -10.84 10.67 35.84
N ARG A 213 -10.24 10.35 34.69
CA ARG A 213 -9.61 11.35 33.82
C ARG A 213 -10.40 11.48 32.53
N LYS A 214 -10.46 12.69 31.99
CA LYS A 214 -11.15 12.97 30.73
C LYS A 214 -10.35 13.91 29.86
N TRP A 215 -10.21 13.58 28.59
CA TRP A 215 -9.56 14.45 27.61
C TRP A 215 -10.55 15.43 26.99
N VAL A 216 -10.29 16.74 27.18
CA VAL A 216 -11.21 17.83 26.82
C VAL A 216 -10.52 18.94 26.02
N GLY A 217 -11.31 19.86 25.47
CA GLY A 217 -10.81 21.01 24.71
C GLY A 217 -10.12 20.62 23.39
N GLY A 218 -9.28 21.52 22.88
CA GLY A 218 -8.54 21.27 21.63
C GLY A 218 -9.42 21.22 20.38
N GLU A 219 -8.91 20.58 19.35
CA GLU A 219 -9.58 20.42 18.04
C GLU A 219 -10.28 19.06 17.98
N VAL A 220 -11.48 19.01 17.38
CA VAL A 220 -12.17 17.75 17.09
C VAL A 220 -12.46 17.69 15.60
N VAL A 221 -12.06 16.60 14.96
CA VAL A 221 -12.40 16.27 13.57
C VAL A 221 -13.26 15.01 13.55
N GLN A 222 -13.99 14.81 12.46
CA GLN A 222 -14.83 13.66 12.21
C GLN A 222 -14.11 12.68 11.29
N ALA A 223 -14.07 11.40 11.67
CA ALA A 223 -13.59 10.32 10.84
C ALA A 223 -14.76 9.62 10.15
N LEU A 224 -14.94 9.87 8.85
CA LEU A 224 -15.97 9.24 8.02
C LEU A 224 -15.43 7.96 7.37
N ALA A 225 -16.16 6.86 7.50
CA ALA A 225 -15.77 5.59 6.90
C ALA A 225 -16.15 5.48 5.41
N TYR A 226 -15.22 4.94 4.63
CA TYR A 226 -15.42 4.45 3.27
C TYR A 226 -14.97 3.00 3.20
N ASP A 227 -15.86 2.10 2.81
CA ASP A 227 -15.53 0.68 2.63
C ASP A 227 -15.14 0.41 1.18
N VAL A 228 -13.98 -0.23 0.98
CA VAL A 228 -13.56 -0.83 -0.30
C VAL A 228 -13.70 -2.35 -0.15
N PRO A 229 -14.68 -2.99 -0.80
CA PRO A 229 -14.87 -4.44 -0.74
C PRO A 229 -13.65 -5.19 -1.31
N ILE A 230 -13.22 -6.24 -0.63
CA ILE A 230 -12.13 -7.12 -1.07
C ILE A 230 -12.69 -8.52 -1.31
N PRO A 231 -12.96 -8.90 -2.58
CA PRO A 231 -13.49 -10.23 -2.90
C PRO A 231 -12.39 -11.29 -2.77
N GLY A 232 -12.73 -12.45 -2.20
CA GLY A 232 -11.86 -13.63 -2.19
C GLY A 232 -11.96 -14.42 -3.50
N TYR A 233 -10.89 -15.12 -3.88
CA TYR A 233 -10.89 -15.96 -5.09
C TYR A 233 -11.81 -17.17 -4.92
N LYS A 234 -12.80 -17.32 -5.81
CA LYS A 234 -13.76 -18.44 -5.83
C LYS A 234 -14.43 -18.70 -4.47
N THR A 235 -14.75 -17.62 -3.74
CA THR A 235 -15.53 -17.66 -2.49
C THR A 235 -16.50 -16.49 -2.41
N LYS A 236 -17.57 -16.63 -1.64
CA LYS A 236 -18.49 -15.52 -1.33
C LYS A 236 -17.92 -14.53 -0.31
N ASN A 237 -16.88 -14.93 0.43
CA ASN A 237 -16.31 -14.09 1.47
C ASN A 237 -15.69 -12.83 0.87
N THR A 238 -16.31 -11.69 1.14
CA THR A 238 -15.88 -10.37 0.70
C THR A 238 -15.70 -9.49 1.93
N ILE A 239 -14.44 -9.25 2.29
CA ILE A 239 -14.07 -8.47 3.47
C ILE A 239 -13.97 -6.97 3.14
N SER A 240 -13.55 -6.14 4.10
CA SER A 240 -13.40 -4.69 3.90
C SER A 240 -11.93 -4.25 4.05
N LEU A 241 -11.52 -3.35 3.16
CA LEU A 241 -10.59 -2.28 3.51
C LEU A 241 -11.42 -1.05 3.88
N ARG A 242 -11.46 -0.70 5.16
CA ARG A 242 -12.13 0.51 5.65
C ARG A 242 -11.13 1.67 5.69
N LEU A 243 -11.46 2.73 4.99
CA LEU A 243 -10.65 3.95 4.87
C LEU A 243 -11.32 5.10 5.62
N TRP A 244 -10.50 5.87 6.33
CA TRP A 244 -10.96 7.06 7.06
C TRP A 244 -10.69 8.34 6.28
N GLU A 245 -11.73 9.15 6.11
CA GLU A 245 -11.65 10.54 5.65
C GLU A 245 -11.82 11.49 6.84
N ALA A 246 -10.88 12.42 7.01
CA ALA A 246 -10.96 13.47 8.02
C ALA A 246 -11.80 14.65 7.53
N LYS A 247 -12.83 15.02 8.29
CA LYS A 247 -13.74 16.13 7.98
C LYS A 247 -13.96 17.03 9.20
N ALA A 248 -14.14 18.32 8.96
CA ALA A 248 -14.80 19.21 9.91
C ALA A 248 -16.32 19.19 9.65
N ARG A 249 -17.12 19.59 10.64
CA ARG A 249 -18.57 19.75 10.47
C ARG A 249 -18.85 21.12 9.85
N ALA A 250 -20.02 21.27 9.23
CA ALA A 250 -20.43 22.56 8.66
C ALA A 250 -20.46 23.69 9.71
N GLU A 251 -20.84 23.38 10.94
CA GLU A 251 -20.85 24.32 12.07
C GLU A 251 -19.45 24.82 12.50
N ASP A 252 -18.39 24.13 12.08
CA ASP A 252 -17.02 24.55 12.35
C ASP A 252 -16.52 25.58 11.31
N PHE A 253 -17.37 26.03 10.38
CA PHE A 253 -17.09 27.12 9.43
C PHE A 253 -17.56 28.46 10.02
N ASN A 254 -16.65 29.39 10.26
CA ASN A 254 -16.97 30.66 10.91
C ASN A 254 -17.51 31.70 9.91
N LEU A 255 -18.83 31.79 9.79
CA LEU A 255 -19.50 32.75 8.89
C LEU A 255 -19.21 34.22 9.23
N PHE A 256 -18.98 34.56 10.51
CA PHE A 256 -18.63 35.93 10.89
C PHE A 256 -17.28 36.32 10.29
N GLN A 257 -16.24 35.49 10.51
CA GLN A 257 -14.92 35.72 9.93
C GLN A 257 -14.94 35.69 8.41
N PHE A 258 -15.73 34.82 7.79
CA PHE A 258 -15.85 34.75 6.34
C PHE A 258 -16.42 36.06 5.76
N ASN A 259 -17.51 36.56 6.34
CA ASN A 259 -18.13 37.81 5.90
C ASN A 259 -17.28 39.04 6.21
N ASP A 260 -16.36 38.96 7.18
CA ASP A 260 -15.33 39.97 7.47
C ASP A 260 -14.09 39.87 6.54
N GLY A 261 -14.12 38.98 5.53
CA GLY A 261 -13.02 38.80 4.58
C GLY A 261 -11.85 37.96 5.08
N GLN A 262 -11.97 37.35 6.27
CA GLN A 262 -10.93 36.51 6.89
C GLN A 262 -11.08 35.03 6.50
N TYR A 263 -10.97 34.74 5.20
CA TYR A 263 -11.33 33.43 4.63
C TYR A 263 -10.54 32.24 5.20
N GLU A 264 -9.21 32.38 5.37
CA GLU A 264 -8.36 31.31 5.92
C GLU A 264 -8.71 30.99 7.38
N SER A 265 -8.96 32.02 8.19
CA SER A 265 -9.40 31.86 9.58
C SER A 265 -10.77 31.18 9.64
N ALA A 266 -11.69 31.59 8.76
CA ALA A 266 -13.04 31.06 8.72
C ALA A 266 -13.10 29.54 8.41
N ALA A 267 -12.19 29.06 7.57
CA ALA A 267 -12.11 27.67 7.13
C ALA A 267 -11.00 26.86 7.83
N GLN A 268 -10.37 27.39 8.88
CA GLN A 268 -9.14 26.84 9.44
C GLN A 268 -9.27 25.37 9.89
N LEU A 269 -10.39 24.98 10.51
CA LEU A 269 -10.60 23.58 10.92
C LEU A 269 -10.86 22.65 9.71
N HIS A 270 -11.56 23.14 8.69
CA HIS A 270 -11.77 22.42 7.44
C HIS A 270 -10.44 22.13 6.75
N SER A 271 -9.55 23.14 6.65
CA SER A 271 -8.20 23.00 6.10
C SER A 271 -7.36 21.99 6.91
N ARG A 272 -7.37 22.09 8.25
CA ARG A 272 -6.65 21.16 9.12
C ARG A 272 -7.14 19.71 9.02
N ALA A 273 -8.44 19.49 8.86
CA ALA A 273 -8.98 18.16 8.60
C ALA A 273 -8.52 17.61 7.25
N GLN A 274 -8.61 18.41 6.18
CA GLN A 274 -8.19 18.02 4.83
C GLN A 274 -6.70 17.65 4.76
N GLN A 275 -5.83 18.34 5.52
CA GLN A 275 -4.39 18.05 5.56
C GLN A 275 -4.08 16.61 6.01
N ILE A 276 -4.88 16.03 6.92
CA ILE A 276 -4.66 14.67 7.45
C ILE A 276 -4.73 13.63 6.32
N CYS A 277 -5.67 13.78 5.39
CA CYS A 277 -5.86 12.85 4.27
C CYS A 277 -5.26 13.38 2.95
N ALA A 278 -4.51 14.47 2.96
CA ALA A 278 -3.98 15.06 1.73
C ALA A 278 -2.93 14.14 1.06
N VAL A 279 -1.82 13.87 1.76
CA VAL A 279 -0.68 13.11 1.23
C VAL A 279 -0.20 12.04 2.20
N LEU A 280 0.35 10.96 1.64
CA LEU A 280 1.04 9.92 2.37
C LEU A 280 2.46 10.38 2.75
N TYR A 281 2.82 10.24 4.03
CA TYR A 281 4.13 10.65 4.57
C TYR A 281 4.50 12.11 4.25
N PRO A 282 3.72 13.09 4.76
CA PRO A 282 4.08 14.50 4.61
C PRO A 282 5.48 14.75 5.20
N GLY A 283 6.24 15.66 4.57
CA GLY A 283 7.59 15.99 5.02
C GLY A 283 7.60 16.49 6.47
N ASP A 284 8.48 15.93 7.30
CA ASP A 284 8.50 16.09 8.76
C ASP A 284 9.77 16.78 9.29
N ALA A 285 10.45 17.53 8.42
CA ALA A 285 11.61 18.34 8.81
C ALA A 285 11.22 19.43 9.84
N THR A 286 10.04 20.04 9.68
CA THR A 286 9.50 21.09 10.56
C THR A 286 8.70 20.51 11.74
N GLU A 287 8.33 21.33 12.72
CA GLU A 287 7.40 20.91 13.79
C GLU A 287 6.00 20.62 13.24
N ASP A 288 5.49 21.46 12.34
CA ASP A 288 4.16 21.27 11.75
C ASP A 288 4.05 19.96 10.96
N GLY A 289 5.09 19.60 10.21
CA GLY A 289 5.16 18.31 9.51
C GLY A 289 5.16 17.12 10.47
N LYS A 290 5.89 17.24 11.58
CA LYS A 290 5.88 16.23 12.67
C LYS A 290 4.50 16.09 13.30
N LEU A 291 3.86 17.21 13.64
CA LEU A 291 2.50 17.24 14.18
C LEU A 291 1.52 16.61 13.21
N LEU A 292 1.59 16.94 11.91
CA LEU A 292 0.69 16.38 10.91
C LEU A 292 0.87 14.86 10.77
N ARG A 293 2.11 14.38 10.70
CA ARG A 293 2.39 12.93 10.64
C ARG A 293 1.89 12.20 11.89
N LEU A 294 2.04 12.78 13.07
CA LEU A 294 1.49 12.22 14.31
C LEU A 294 -0.05 12.29 14.34
N LYS A 295 -0.66 13.36 13.81
CA LYS A 295 -2.12 13.48 13.62
C LYS A 295 -2.64 12.34 12.73
N GLN A 296 -1.97 12.04 11.61
CA GLN A 296 -2.35 10.94 10.72
C GLN A 296 -2.34 9.59 11.44
N GLN A 297 -1.27 9.29 12.17
CA GLN A 297 -1.13 8.06 12.94
C GLN A 297 -2.23 7.93 14.01
N PHE A 298 -2.45 8.99 14.79
CA PHE A 298 -3.47 8.99 15.82
C PHE A 298 -4.89 8.86 15.25
N PHE A 299 -5.16 9.59 14.16
CA PHE A 299 -6.46 9.57 13.49
C PHE A 299 -6.82 8.18 12.98
N LEU A 300 -5.87 7.47 12.36
CA LEU A 300 -6.05 6.07 11.98
C LEU A 300 -6.36 5.20 13.20
N CYS A 301 -5.58 5.31 14.27
CA CYS A 301 -5.72 4.46 15.46
C CYS A 301 -7.06 4.68 16.17
N SER A 302 -7.38 5.94 16.48
CA SER A 302 -8.58 6.30 17.26
C SER A 302 -9.86 5.93 16.52
N ALA A 303 -10.00 6.34 15.25
CA ALA A 303 -11.21 6.03 14.48
C ALA A 303 -11.41 4.51 14.33
N SER A 304 -10.33 3.77 14.05
CA SER A 304 -10.39 2.31 13.89
C SER A 304 -10.75 1.60 15.20
N LEU A 305 -10.16 2.00 16.33
CA LEU A 305 -10.44 1.37 17.62
C LEU A 305 -11.85 1.67 18.14
N GLN A 306 -12.35 2.90 17.94
CA GLN A 306 -13.74 3.23 18.24
C GLN A 306 -14.71 2.35 17.43
N ASP A 307 -14.45 2.15 16.14
CA ASP A 307 -15.25 1.28 15.27
C ASP A 307 -15.16 -0.21 15.65
N ILE A 308 -13.97 -0.68 16.06
CA ILE A 308 -13.77 -2.05 16.55
C ILE A 308 -14.54 -2.28 17.86
N ILE A 309 -14.49 -1.34 18.80
CA ILE A 309 -15.25 -1.40 20.06
C ILE A 309 -16.75 -1.37 19.79
N LEU A 310 -17.22 -0.47 18.92
CA LEU A 310 -18.62 -0.43 18.51
C LEU A 310 -19.07 -1.79 17.97
N ARG A 311 -18.28 -2.41 17.08
CA ARG A 311 -18.60 -3.71 16.50
C ARG A 311 -18.56 -4.87 17.50
N PHE A 312 -17.66 -4.81 18.48
CA PHE A 312 -17.66 -5.78 19.58
C PHE A 312 -18.96 -5.71 20.39
N LYS A 313 -19.45 -4.49 20.66
CA LYS A 313 -20.70 -4.24 21.38
C LYS A 313 -21.95 -4.59 20.55
N GLU A 314 -21.99 -4.22 19.27
CA GLU A 314 -23.16 -4.44 18.41
C GLU A 314 -23.51 -5.93 18.29
N ARG A 315 -22.50 -6.82 18.16
CA ARG A 315 -22.69 -8.27 17.94
C ARG A 315 -23.31 -8.99 19.14
N ARG A 316 -23.40 -8.28 20.26
CA ARG A 316 -23.87 -8.74 21.55
C ARG A 316 -25.13 -8.01 22.01
N SER A 317 -25.56 -6.99 21.27
CA SER A 317 -26.81 -6.28 21.54
C SER A 317 -27.98 -7.27 21.46
N GLY A 318 -28.75 -7.36 22.54
CA GLY A 318 -29.83 -8.35 22.70
C GLY A 318 -29.43 -9.70 23.31
N LYS A 319 -28.14 -9.93 23.60
CA LYS A 319 -27.62 -11.16 24.27
C LYS A 319 -27.17 -10.96 25.72
N GLY A 320 -27.36 -9.76 26.30
CA GLY A 320 -26.92 -9.36 27.66
C GLY A 320 -25.84 -8.26 27.65
N SER A 321 -25.32 -7.89 28.82
CA SER A 321 -24.17 -6.95 28.94
C SER A 321 -22.87 -7.61 28.49
N TRP A 322 -22.01 -6.90 27.76
CA TRP A 322 -20.68 -7.42 27.36
C TRP A 322 -19.71 -7.45 28.55
N LYS A 323 -18.78 -8.41 28.52
CA LYS A 323 -17.63 -8.48 29.43
C LYS A 323 -16.34 -8.15 28.67
N TRP A 324 -15.55 -7.21 29.18
CA TRP A 324 -14.32 -6.77 28.53
C TRP A 324 -13.22 -7.83 28.50
N SER A 325 -13.24 -8.77 29.45
CA SER A 325 -12.37 -9.95 29.44
C SER A 325 -12.46 -10.79 28.15
N GLU A 326 -13.59 -10.71 27.43
CA GLU A 326 -13.82 -11.42 26.17
C GLU A 326 -13.27 -10.66 24.95
N PHE A 327 -12.98 -9.36 25.07
CA PHE A 327 -12.49 -8.52 23.98
C PHE A 327 -11.27 -9.14 23.26
N PRO A 328 -10.17 -9.53 23.93
CA PRO A 328 -9.02 -10.15 23.26
C PRO A 328 -9.30 -11.56 22.69
N SER A 329 -10.41 -12.20 23.10
CA SER A 329 -10.87 -13.46 22.50
C SER A 329 -11.69 -13.22 21.22
N LYS A 330 -12.16 -12.00 20.99
CA LYS A 330 -12.98 -11.59 19.83
C LYS A 330 -12.28 -10.61 18.90
N VAL A 331 -11.20 -9.98 19.35
CA VAL A 331 -10.48 -8.93 18.63
C VAL A 331 -8.99 -9.28 18.62
N ALA A 332 -8.37 -9.14 17.45
CA ALA A 332 -6.93 -9.06 17.31
C ALA A 332 -6.59 -7.81 16.49
N VAL A 333 -5.60 -7.05 16.93
CA VAL A 333 -5.17 -5.81 16.29
C VAL A 333 -3.70 -5.95 15.90
N GLN A 334 -3.41 -5.92 14.59
CA GLN A 334 -2.07 -6.02 14.07
C GLN A 334 -1.53 -4.64 13.70
N LEU A 335 -0.38 -4.29 14.30
CA LEU A 335 0.37 -3.08 14.01
C LEU A 335 1.36 -3.35 12.88
N ASN A 336 1.13 -2.75 11.70
CA ASN A 336 2.03 -2.87 10.56
C ASN A 336 3.10 -1.78 10.61
N ASP A 337 4.30 -2.14 11.10
CA ASP A 337 5.35 -1.21 11.51
C ASP A 337 4.94 -0.37 12.74
N THR A 338 5.70 0.68 13.04
CA THR A 338 5.54 1.56 14.21
C THR A 338 4.52 2.67 14.02
N HIS A 339 4.02 2.91 12.81
CA HIS A 339 3.05 3.97 12.57
C HIS A 339 1.76 3.86 13.41
N PRO A 340 1.13 2.68 13.57
CA PRO A 340 -0.08 2.55 14.39
C PRO A 340 0.22 2.27 15.88
N THR A 341 1.41 2.57 16.39
CA THR A 341 1.77 2.35 17.82
C THR A 341 0.79 3.02 18.77
N LEU A 342 0.21 4.17 18.38
CA LEU A 342 -0.76 4.91 19.20
C LEU A 342 -2.05 4.13 19.47
N ALA A 343 -2.31 3.02 18.77
CA ALA A 343 -3.40 2.11 19.11
C ALA A 343 -3.25 1.53 20.53
N ILE A 344 -2.03 1.40 21.05
CA ILE A 344 -1.79 0.91 22.42
C ILE A 344 -2.35 1.89 23.47
N PRO A 345 -1.84 3.14 23.58
CA PRO A 345 -2.37 4.07 24.56
C PRO A 345 -3.80 4.52 24.26
N GLU A 346 -4.24 4.51 23.00
CA GLU A 346 -5.63 4.85 22.66
C GLU A 346 -6.63 3.78 23.09
N LEU A 347 -6.30 2.49 22.96
CA LEU A 347 -7.14 1.41 23.47
C LEU A 347 -7.22 1.49 25.01
N MET A 348 -6.09 1.73 25.68
CA MET A 348 -6.07 1.99 27.12
C MET A 348 -6.96 3.17 27.51
N ARG A 349 -6.87 4.29 26.76
CA ARG A 349 -7.69 5.49 27.00
C ARG A 349 -9.18 5.19 26.85
N LEU A 350 -9.59 4.58 25.73
CA LEU A 350 -10.99 4.23 25.47
C LEU A 350 -11.55 3.32 26.57
N LEU A 351 -10.79 2.29 26.97
CA LEU A 351 -11.22 1.37 28.02
C LEU A 351 -11.34 2.02 29.40
N MET A 352 -10.37 2.85 29.80
CA MET A 352 -10.39 3.47 31.13
C MET A 352 -11.31 4.68 31.21
N ASP A 353 -11.17 5.61 30.28
CA ASP A 353 -11.81 6.92 30.35
C ASP A 353 -13.28 6.86 29.85
N ASP A 354 -13.55 6.10 28.79
CA ASP A 354 -14.88 6.06 28.17
C ASP A 354 -15.70 4.86 28.65
N GLU A 355 -15.06 3.73 28.97
CA GLU A 355 -15.73 2.49 29.42
C GLU A 355 -15.58 2.20 30.93
N GLY A 356 -14.77 2.99 31.65
CA GLY A 356 -14.67 2.96 33.11
C GLY A 356 -13.84 1.81 33.70
N LEU A 357 -12.97 1.16 32.92
CA LEU A 357 -12.12 0.07 33.42
C LEU A 357 -11.00 0.59 34.31
N GLY A 358 -10.58 -0.23 35.28
CA GLY A 358 -9.33 -0.02 35.99
C GLY A 358 -8.11 -0.30 35.08
N TRP A 359 -6.95 0.25 35.46
CA TRP A 359 -5.72 0.13 34.68
C TRP A 359 -5.34 -1.32 34.36
N ASP A 360 -5.31 -2.20 35.37
CA ASP A 360 -4.82 -3.57 35.20
C ASP A 360 -5.73 -4.41 34.28
N GLU A 361 -7.05 -4.20 34.37
CA GLU A 361 -8.02 -4.83 33.47
C GLU A 361 -7.86 -4.32 32.03
N ALA A 362 -7.76 -3.00 31.84
CA ALA A 362 -7.53 -2.40 30.52
C ALA A 362 -6.20 -2.83 29.91
N TRP A 363 -5.14 -2.97 30.73
CA TRP A 363 -3.82 -3.40 30.29
C TRP A 363 -3.82 -4.87 29.87
N ASP A 364 -4.47 -5.75 30.63
CA ASP A 364 -4.62 -7.16 30.24
C ASP A 364 -5.39 -7.30 28.91
N VAL A 365 -6.48 -6.55 28.73
CA VAL A 365 -7.21 -6.50 27.45
C VAL A 365 -6.32 -6.01 26.31
N THR A 366 -5.60 -4.91 26.52
CA THR A 366 -4.76 -4.28 25.49
C THR A 366 -3.61 -5.20 25.07
N THR A 367 -2.86 -5.73 26.03
CA THR A 367 -1.69 -6.58 25.73
C THR A 367 -2.07 -7.87 25.03
N ARG A 368 -3.22 -8.48 25.35
CA ARG A 368 -3.73 -9.68 24.68
C ARG A 368 -4.41 -9.42 23.33
N THR A 369 -4.66 -8.15 22.99
CA THR A 369 -5.27 -7.74 21.72
C THR A 369 -4.22 -7.36 20.67
N ILE A 370 -3.13 -6.70 21.09
CA ILE A 370 -2.16 -6.06 20.20
C ILE A 370 -0.99 -6.99 19.84
N ALA A 371 -0.68 -7.07 18.54
CA ALA A 371 0.52 -7.69 17.99
C ALA A 371 1.27 -6.74 17.04
N TYR A 372 2.60 -6.87 16.94
CA TYR A 372 3.46 -5.94 16.20
C TYR A 372 4.33 -6.66 15.14
N THR A 373 4.26 -6.20 13.90
CA THR A 373 5.18 -6.60 12.82
C THR A 373 6.24 -5.53 12.60
N ASN A 374 7.52 -5.89 12.73
CA ASN A 374 8.64 -5.03 12.38
C ASN A 374 9.17 -5.34 10.96
N HIS A 375 9.45 -4.29 10.18
CA HIS A 375 10.01 -4.38 8.82
C HIS A 375 11.42 -3.80 8.68
N THR A 376 12.04 -3.40 9.79
CA THR A 376 13.24 -2.56 9.81
C THR A 376 14.25 -3.09 10.81
N VAL A 377 15.45 -3.39 10.32
CA VAL A 377 16.61 -3.80 11.14
C VAL A 377 17.49 -2.63 11.56
N LEU A 378 17.40 -1.48 10.89
CA LEU A 378 18.21 -0.29 11.18
C LEU A 378 17.65 0.44 12.40
N PRO A 379 18.35 0.49 13.55
CA PRO A 379 17.86 1.13 14.76
C PRO A 379 17.49 2.61 14.57
N GLU A 380 18.21 3.32 13.70
CA GLU A 380 18.00 4.72 13.36
C GLU A 380 16.71 4.98 12.56
N ALA A 381 16.14 3.95 11.93
CA ALA A 381 14.91 4.04 11.16
C ALA A 381 13.65 3.69 11.98
N LEU A 382 13.81 3.31 13.25
CA LEU A 382 12.69 3.12 14.18
C LEU A 382 12.15 4.48 14.64
N GLU A 383 10.83 4.68 14.53
CA GLU A 383 10.22 5.97 14.84
C GLU A 383 10.44 6.41 16.31
N LYS A 384 10.88 7.67 16.46
CA LYS A 384 11.03 8.37 17.74
C LYS A 384 10.35 9.72 17.65
N TRP A 385 9.49 10.02 18.61
CA TRP A 385 8.77 11.29 18.68
C TRP A 385 9.27 12.15 19.82
N SER A 386 9.38 13.47 19.61
CA SER A 386 9.69 14.41 20.67
C SER A 386 8.61 14.36 21.76
N GLN A 387 9.03 14.21 23.02
CA GLN A 387 8.10 14.20 24.16
C GLN A 387 7.28 15.51 24.22
N PRO A 388 7.86 16.73 24.09
CA PRO A 388 7.10 17.97 23.97
C PRO A 388 6.03 17.99 22.87
N VAL A 389 6.36 17.47 21.68
CA VAL A 389 5.40 17.39 20.56
C VAL A 389 4.24 16.45 20.89
N MET A 390 4.53 15.29 21.51
CA MET A 390 3.49 14.36 21.94
C MET A 390 2.64 14.93 23.08
N TRP A 391 3.23 15.59 24.07
CA TRP A 391 2.47 16.24 25.16
C TRP A 391 1.53 17.32 24.64
N LYS A 392 2.01 18.14 23.69
CA LYS A 392 1.21 19.18 23.06
C LYS A 392 0.01 18.59 22.30
N LEU A 393 0.22 17.54 21.51
CA LEU A 393 -0.81 16.99 20.63
C LEU A 393 -1.74 15.99 21.33
N LEU A 394 -1.20 15.13 22.19
CA LEU A 394 -1.84 13.95 22.77
C LEU A 394 -1.54 13.84 24.27
N PRO A 395 -1.95 14.83 25.09
CA PRO A 395 -1.56 14.89 26.50
C PRO A 395 -2.04 13.67 27.29
N ARG A 396 -3.26 13.17 27.02
CA ARG A 396 -3.79 11.99 27.69
C ARG A 396 -3.00 10.71 27.38
N HIS A 397 -2.55 10.56 26.14
CA HIS A 397 -1.74 9.42 25.71
C HIS A 397 -0.35 9.45 26.33
N MET A 398 0.23 10.64 26.52
CA MET A 398 1.51 10.77 27.22
C MET A 398 1.43 10.34 28.68
N GLU A 399 0.37 10.69 29.41
CA GLU A 399 0.14 10.18 30.78
C GLU A 399 0.09 8.64 30.81
N ILE A 400 -0.59 8.03 29.84
CA ILE A 400 -0.69 6.57 29.72
C ILE A 400 0.69 5.97 29.39
N ILE A 401 1.45 6.57 28.47
CA ILE A 401 2.79 6.10 28.10
C ILE A 401 3.75 6.20 29.29
N GLU A 402 3.68 7.27 30.09
CA GLU A 402 4.47 7.42 31.31
C GLU A 402 4.15 6.33 32.34
N GLU A 403 2.87 6.00 32.53
CA GLU A 403 2.48 4.93 33.45
C GLU A 403 2.88 3.54 32.91
N ILE A 404 2.83 3.31 31.59
CA ILE A 404 3.37 2.09 30.96
C ILE A 404 4.88 1.98 31.22
N ASP A 405 5.66 3.04 30.97
CA ASP A 405 7.11 3.03 31.18
C ASP A 405 7.45 2.81 32.66
N LYS A 406 6.75 3.49 33.57
CA LYS A 406 6.92 3.35 35.02
C LYS A 406 6.65 1.92 35.50
N ARG A 407 5.57 1.28 35.04
CA ARG A 407 5.23 -0.10 35.40
C ARG A 407 6.20 -1.10 34.79
N PHE A 408 6.69 -0.85 33.58
CA PHE A 408 7.75 -1.64 32.96
C PHE A 408 9.03 -1.57 33.80
N LEU A 409 9.48 -0.38 34.21
CA LEU A 409 10.64 -0.20 35.08
C LEU A 409 10.47 -0.93 36.43
N ALA A 410 9.30 -0.80 37.07
CA ALA A 410 9.00 -1.50 38.31
C ALA A 410 9.06 -3.03 38.15
N MET A 411 8.53 -3.55 37.03
CA MET A 411 8.60 -4.98 36.70
C MET A 411 10.04 -5.45 36.51
N ILE A 412 10.88 -4.69 35.79
CA ILE A 412 12.30 -5.03 35.62
C ILE A 412 13.02 -5.03 36.97
N ASN A 413 12.86 -3.99 37.78
CA ASN A 413 13.51 -3.91 39.09
C ASN A 413 13.08 -5.07 40.02
N ALA A 414 11.82 -5.50 39.94
CA ALA A 414 11.29 -6.57 40.79
C ALA A 414 11.68 -7.99 40.29
N THR A 415 11.75 -8.21 38.98
CA THR A 415 11.85 -9.56 38.40
C THR A 415 13.13 -9.84 37.64
N ARG A 416 13.83 -8.79 37.19
CA ARG A 416 15.05 -8.84 36.35
C ARG A 416 16.07 -7.75 36.77
N PRO A 417 16.52 -7.74 38.04
CA PRO A 417 17.49 -6.75 38.52
C PRO A 417 18.83 -6.82 37.75
N ASP A 418 19.12 -7.96 37.11
CA ASP A 418 20.27 -8.12 36.20
C ASP A 418 20.23 -7.17 34.99
N LEU A 419 19.05 -6.70 34.59
CA LEU A 419 18.85 -5.78 33.46
C LEU A 419 18.78 -4.31 33.86
N GLU A 420 18.90 -3.97 35.16
CA GLU A 420 18.75 -2.58 35.64
C GLU A 420 19.71 -1.61 34.93
N HIS A 421 20.96 -2.03 34.72
CA HIS A 421 21.97 -1.24 34.02
C HIS A 421 21.66 -0.98 32.52
N LYS A 422 20.73 -1.74 31.93
CA LYS A 422 20.29 -1.60 30.53
C LYS A 422 19.01 -0.79 30.37
N LEU A 423 18.34 -0.43 31.47
CA LEU A 423 17.10 0.35 31.43
C LEU A 423 17.17 1.64 30.59
N PRO A 424 18.28 2.41 30.54
CA PRO A 424 18.36 3.60 29.70
C PRO A 424 18.12 3.35 28.19
N THR A 425 18.46 2.17 27.68
CA THR A 425 18.24 1.79 26.26
C THR A 425 16.93 1.02 26.04
N MET A 426 16.43 0.34 27.07
CA MET A 426 15.19 -0.43 27.01
C MET A 426 13.94 0.40 27.27
N ARG A 427 14.00 1.45 28.08
CA ARG A 427 12.80 2.22 28.41
C ARG A 427 12.14 2.87 27.18
N VAL A 428 10.83 3.06 27.27
CA VAL A 428 10.00 3.71 26.26
C VAL A 428 10.34 5.20 26.18
N LEU A 429 10.55 5.84 27.34
CA LEU A 429 10.85 7.26 27.44
C LEU A 429 12.35 7.51 27.55
N ASP A 430 12.92 8.09 26.51
CA ASP A 430 14.30 8.59 26.52
C ASP A 430 14.30 10.01 27.07
N HIS A 431 14.81 10.20 28.29
CA HIS A 431 14.95 11.53 28.91
C HIS A 431 16.32 12.17 28.63
N ASN A 432 16.91 11.92 27.46
CA ASN A 432 18.07 12.67 27.00
C ASN A 432 17.81 14.20 27.19
N PRO A 433 18.66 14.93 27.94
CA PRO A 433 18.38 16.32 28.30
C PRO A 433 18.24 17.27 27.12
N GLN A 434 18.89 16.97 25.99
CA GLN A 434 18.86 17.79 24.79
C GLN A 434 17.69 17.43 23.86
N LYS A 435 17.32 16.14 23.81
CA LYS A 435 16.29 15.61 22.89
C LYS A 435 15.48 14.50 23.56
N PRO A 436 14.56 14.84 24.49
CA PRO A 436 13.71 13.85 25.11
C PRO A 436 12.72 13.29 24.08
N VAL A 437 12.68 11.97 23.94
CA VAL A 437 11.87 11.28 22.91
C VAL A 437 11.10 10.08 23.48
N VAL A 438 10.04 9.69 22.78
CA VAL A 438 9.30 8.45 22.96
C VAL A 438 9.76 7.46 21.90
N ARG A 439 10.21 6.28 22.31
CA ARG A 439 10.69 5.20 21.42
C ARG A 439 9.53 4.28 21.06
N MET A 440 8.94 4.48 19.88
CA MET A 440 7.68 3.80 19.50
C MET A 440 7.85 2.28 19.36
N ALA A 441 8.99 1.83 18.84
CA ALA A 441 9.30 0.41 18.76
C ALA A 441 9.37 -0.27 20.14
N ASN A 442 9.95 0.41 21.14
CA ASN A 442 10.02 -0.08 22.52
C ASN A 442 8.60 -0.19 23.11
N LEU A 443 7.77 0.84 22.90
CA LEU A 443 6.36 0.82 23.32
C LEU A 443 5.60 -0.37 22.70
N CYS A 444 5.80 -0.65 21.41
CA CYS A 444 5.23 -1.82 20.75
C CYS A 444 5.70 -3.14 21.40
N VAL A 445 7.00 -3.31 21.62
CA VAL A 445 7.56 -4.56 22.17
C VAL A 445 7.12 -4.81 23.61
N VAL A 446 7.08 -3.76 24.44
CA VAL A 446 6.61 -3.84 25.83
C VAL A 446 5.13 -4.27 25.86
N SER A 447 4.31 -3.71 24.98
CA SER A 447 2.84 -3.84 25.06
C SER A 447 2.27 -5.03 24.28
N ALA A 448 2.86 -5.41 23.15
CA ALA A 448 2.30 -6.45 22.29
C ALA A 448 2.52 -7.86 22.86
N HIS A 449 1.54 -8.76 22.73
CA HIS A 449 1.73 -10.18 23.10
C HIS A 449 2.61 -10.94 22.12
N THR A 450 2.77 -10.44 20.88
CA THR A 450 3.62 -11.05 19.86
C THR A 450 4.30 -9.98 19.02
N VAL A 451 5.59 -10.22 18.74
CA VAL A 451 6.42 -9.41 17.84
C VAL A 451 6.94 -10.32 16.75
N ASN A 452 6.83 -9.96 15.48
CA ASN A 452 7.41 -10.75 14.40
C ASN A 452 8.21 -9.93 13.40
N GLY A 453 9.27 -10.55 12.87
CA GLY A 453 9.92 -10.09 11.65
C GLY A 453 9.27 -10.67 10.39
N VAL A 454 9.86 -10.34 9.24
CA VAL A 454 9.27 -10.59 7.90
C VAL A 454 10.09 -11.51 6.99
N ALA A 455 11.17 -12.06 7.52
CA ALA A 455 11.99 -13.12 6.93
C ALA A 455 12.77 -13.81 8.05
N GLN A 456 13.28 -15.02 7.81
CA GLN A 456 14.00 -15.79 8.83
C GLN A 456 15.21 -15.02 9.38
N LEU A 457 16.18 -14.69 8.52
CA LEU A 457 17.37 -13.92 8.92
C LEU A 457 17.03 -12.57 9.55
N HIS A 458 16.00 -11.89 9.03
CA HIS A 458 15.52 -10.63 9.61
C HIS A 458 15.05 -10.85 11.05
N SER A 459 14.21 -11.85 11.28
CA SER A 459 13.67 -12.18 12.60
C SER A 459 14.76 -12.64 13.56
N ASP A 460 15.78 -13.33 13.06
CA ASP A 460 16.95 -13.74 13.85
C ASP A 460 17.77 -12.52 14.28
N ILE A 461 17.99 -11.54 13.40
CA ILE A 461 18.63 -10.25 13.74
C ILE A 461 17.81 -9.50 14.80
N LEU A 462 16.48 -9.48 14.68
CA LEU A 462 15.62 -8.86 15.71
C LEU A 462 15.84 -9.50 17.08
N LYS A 463 15.97 -10.83 17.11
CA LYS A 463 16.13 -11.59 18.36
C LYS A 463 17.53 -11.50 18.93
N ALA A 464 18.55 -11.58 18.09
CA ALA A 464 19.95 -11.69 18.50
C ALA A 464 20.58 -10.33 18.78
N GLU A 465 20.12 -9.27 18.11
CA GLU A 465 20.76 -7.95 18.16
C GLU A 465 19.78 -6.87 18.62
N LEU A 466 18.76 -6.55 17.80
CA LEU A 466 17.96 -5.33 17.99
C LEU A 466 17.13 -5.31 19.28
N PHE A 467 16.56 -6.45 19.65
CA PHE A 467 15.66 -6.60 20.80
C PHE A 467 16.09 -7.72 21.76
N ALA A 468 17.39 -8.06 21.78
CA ALA A 468 17.92 -9.17 22.55
C ALA A 468 17.53 -9.14 24.03
N ASP A 469 17.58 -7.98 24.67
CA ASP A 469 17.21 -7.85 26.08
C ASP A 469 15.73 -8.14 26.33
N TYR A 470 14.85 -7.72 25.40
CA TYR A 470 13.42 -8.03 25.46
C TYR A 470 13.10 -9.50 25.21
N VAL A 471 13.86 -10.16 24.33
CA VAL A 471 13.76 -11.62 24.14
C VAL A 471 14.08 -12.33 25.45
N SER A 472 15.08 -11.85 26.20
CA SER A 472 15.42 -12.44 27.50
C SER A 472 14.28 -12.32 28.53
N ILE A 473 13.47 -11.26 28.45
CA ILE A 473 12.32 -11.03 29.34
C ILE A 473 11.13 -11.88 28.89
N TRP A 474 10.85 -11.91 27.58
CA TRP A 474 9.72 -12.62 26.99
C TRP A 474 10.17 -13.55 25.85
N PRO A 475 10.70 -14.75 26.16
CA PRO A 475 11.28 -15.64 25.16
C PRO A 475 10.30 -16.12 24.08
N THR A 476 9.00 -16.19 24.41
CA THR A 476 7.94 -16.65 23.51
C THR A 476 7.31 -15.53 22.67
N LYS A 477 7.64 -14.26 22.93
CA LYS A 477 7.03 -13.10 22.25
C LYS A 477 7.48 -12.97 20.79
N PHE A 478 8.73 -13.32 20.48
CA PHE A 478 9.33 -13.06 19.17
C PHE A 478 9.18 -14.24 18.19
N GLN A 479 8.61 -13.96 17.03
CA GLN A 479 8.33 -14.93 15.97
C GLN A 479 8.88 -14.50 14.60
N ASN A 480 8.81 -15.40 13.63
CA ASN A 480 9.00 -15.10 12.22
C ASN A 480 7.66 -15.31 11.48
N LYS A 481 7.38 -14.44 10.51
CA LYS A 481 6.34 -14.62 9.48
C LYS A 481 6.90 -14.10 8.16
N THR A 482 7.51 -14.99 7.39
CA THR A 482 8.11 -14.62 6.10
C THR A 482 7.06 -14.02 5.16
N ASN A 483 7.36 -12.86 4.57
CA ASN A 483 6.46 -12.19 3.63
C ASN A 483 6.09 -13.09 2.44
N GLY A 484 4.91 -12.85 1.89
CA GLY A 484 4.41 -13.50 0.68
C GLY A 484 3.67 -12.53 -0.23
N ILE A 485 3.34 -12.99 -1.43
CA ILE A 485 2.52 -12.27 -2.42
C ILE A 485 1.34 -13.13 -2.82
N THR A 486 0.22 -12.51 -3.20
CA THR A 486 -0.93 -13.27 -3.73
C THR A 486 -0.62 -13.80 -5.14
N PRO A 487 -0.75 -15.11 -5.42
CA PRO A 487 -0.60 -15.65 -6.77
C PRO A 487 -1.77 -15.28 -7.69
N ARG A 488 -2.88 -14.76 -7.17
CA ARG A 488 -4.01 -14.32 -7.99
C ARG A 488 -3.59 -13.11 -8.83
N ARG A 489 -3.27 -11.99 -8.19
CA ARG A 489 -2.79 -10.80 -8.89
C ARG A 489 -1.45 -11.00 -9.58
N TRP A 490 -0.49 -11.65 -8.91
CA TRP A 490 0.91 -11.70 -9.34
C TRP A 490 1.28 -12.90 -10.22
N LEU A 491 0.30 -13.70 -10.64
CA LEU A 491 0.49 -14.75 -11.64
C LEU A 491 -0.78 -14.95 -12.46
N ARG A 492 -1.89 -15.35 -11.81
CA ARG A 492 -3.14 -15.72 -12.49
C ARG A 492 -3.70 -14.60 -13.38
N PHE A 493 -3.76 -13.38 -12.86
CA PHE A 493 -4.40 -12.25 -13.53
C PHE A 493 -3.42 -11.40 -14.35
N CYS A 494 -2.17 -11.22 -13.88
CA CYS A 494 -1.18 -10.43 -14.65
C CYS A 494 -0.51 -11.23 -15.77
N SER A 495 -0.61 -12.57 -15.76
CA SER A 495 0.02 -13.44 -16.76
C SER A 495 -0.90 -14.60 -17.13
N PRO A 496 -2.08 -14.32 -17.73
CA PRO A 496 -3.10 -15.32 -18.02
C PRO A 496 -2.62 -16.41 -18.98
N GLU A 497 -1.81 -16.05 -19.99
CA GLU A 497 -1.22 -16.99 -20.95
C GLU A 497 -0.30 -18.00 -20.25
N LEU A 498 0.63 -17.53 -19.43
CA LEU A 498 1.50 -18.38 -18.61
C LEU A 498 0.68 -19.23 -17.62
N SER A 499 -0.36 -18.66 -17.04
CA SER A 499 -1.24 -19.36 -16.11
C SER A 499 -1.99 -20.52 -16.79
N ASN A 500 -2.39 -20.35 -18.05
CA ASN A 500 -3.03 -21.41 -18.83
C ASN A 500 -2.05 -22.54 -19.13
N ILE A 501 -0.78 -22.23 -19.43
CA ILE A 501 0.28 -23.23 -19.58
C ILE A 501 0.47 -23.99 -18.25
N ILE A 502 0.60 -23.29 -17.13
CA ILE A 502 0.73 -23.92 -15.81
C ILE A 502 -0.45 -24.87 -15.53
N THR A 503 -1.68 -24.43 -15.76
CA THR A 503 -2.88 -25.27 -15.59
C THR A 503 -2.89 -26.47 -16.54
N LYS A 504 -2.49 -26.30 -17.80
CA LYS A 504 -2.40 -27.38 -18.79
C LYS A 504 -1.44 -28.47 -18.33
N TRP A 505 -0.21 -28.09 -17.96
CA TRP A 505 0.85 -29.03 -17.61
C TRP A 505 0.64 -29.67 -16.23
N LEU A 506 0.07 -28.95 -15.27
CA LEU A 506 -0.35 -29.53 -13.98
C LEU A 506 -1.70 -30.27 -14.05
N LYS A 507 -2.45 -30.13 -15.15
CA LYS A 507 -3.81 -30.66 -15.35
C LYS A 507 -4.82 -30.19 -14.29
N THR A 508 -4.57 -29.04 -13.67
CA THR A 508 -5.42 -28.46 -12.61
C THR A 508 -5.14 -26.96 -12.46
N ASP A 509 -6.17 -26.16 -12.14
CA ASP A 509 -6.04 -24.74 -11.77
C ASP A 509 -5.96 -24.52 -10.25
N GLN A 510 -6.00 -25.60 -9.45
CA GLN A 510 -5.96 -25.53 -7.99
C GLN A 510 -4.68 -24.88 -7.44
N TRP A 511 -3.63 -24.75 -8.25
CA TRP A 511 -2.40 -24.05 -7.88
C TRP A 511 -2.64 -22.57 -7.52
N VAL A 512 -3.73 -21.96 -7.99
CA VAL A 512 -4.08 -20.57 -7.67
C VAL A 512 -4.33 -20.37 -6.16
N THR A 513 -4.82 -21.41 -5.47
CA THR A 513 -5.04 -21.41 -4.01
C THR A 513 -4.11 -22.37 -3.25
N ASN A 514 -3.44 -23.29 -3.94
CA ASN A 514 -2.43 -24.19 -3.39
C ASN A 514 -1.13 -24.10 -4.19
N LEU A 515 -0.36 -23.04 -3.95
CA LEU A 515 0.79 -22.68 -4.80
C LEU A 515 1.93 -23.70 -4.77
N ASP A 516 1.98 -24.58 -3.77
CA ASP A 516 2.99 -25.65 -3.67
C ASP A 516 2.90 -26.65 -4.82
N LEU A 517 1.73 -26.76 -5.47
CA LEU A 517 1.53 -27.59 -6.66
C LEU A 517 2.41 -27.18 -7.85
N LEU A 518 2.93 -25.94 -7.87
CA LEU A 518 3.91 -25.52 -8.88
C LEU A 518 5.19 -26.37 -8.86
N SER A 519 5.48 -27.07 -7.75
CA SER A 519 6.60 -28.02 -7.68
C SER A 519 6.49 -29.16 -8.69
N GLY A 520 5.28 -29.54 -9.12
CA GLY A 520 5.05 -30.54 -10.16
C GLY A 520 5.59 -30.13 -11.54
N LEU A 521 5.77 -28.83 -11.80
CA LEU A 521 6.37 -28.35 -13.06
C LEU A 521 7.84 -28.77 -13.22
N ARG A 522 8.53 -29.17 -12.13
CA ARG A 522 9.93 -29.62 -12.19
C ARG A 522 10.11 -30.85 -13.08
N GLU A 523 9.10 -31.72 -13.18
CA GLU A 523 9.13 -32.90 -14.05
C GLU A 523 9.18 -32.54 -15.54
N PHE A 524 8.68 -31.35 -15.90
CA PHE A 524 8.61 -30.88 -17.28
C PHE A 524 9.70 -29.85 -17.62
N ALA A 525 10.63 -29.57 -16.69
CA ALA A 525 11.62 -28.51 -16.87
C ALA A 525 12.48 -28.70 -18.13
N ASP A 526 12.79 -29.95 -18.50
CA ASP A 526 13.57 -30.32 -19.69
C ASP A 526 12.69 -30.78 -20.87
N ASN A 527 11.36 -30.67 -20.76
CA ASN A 527 10.45 -31.00 -21.85
C ASN A 527 10.45 -29.88 -22.90
N ALA A 528 10.74 -30.23 -24.16
CA ALA A 528 10.86 -29.26 -25.26
C ALA A 528 9.54 -28.51 -25.54
N ASP A 529 8.40 -29.20 -25.61
CA ASP A 529 7.10 -28.57 -25.85
C ASP A 529 6.73 -27.59 -24.73
N PHE A 530 7.05 -27.93 -23.47
CA PHE A 530 6.86 -27.04 -22.33
C PHE A 530 7.73 -25.79 -22.45
N GLN A 531 9.01 -25.95 -22.79
CA GLN A 531 9.93 -24.84 -22.98
C GLN A 531 9.51 -23.92 -24.13
N ASP A 532 9.01 -24.48 -25.23
CA ASP A 532 8.52 -23.73 -26.38
C ASP A 532 7.29 -22.90 -26.02
N GLU A 533 6.29 -23.49 -25.35
CA GLU A 533 5.12 -22.78 -24.85
C GLU A 533 5.52 -21.67 -23.87
N TRP A 534 6.45 -21.96 -22.96
CA TRP A 534 6.96 -21.00 -21.98
C TRP A 534 7.68 -19.82 -22.65
N ALA A 535 8.48 -20.09 -23.68
CA ALA A 535 9.18 -19.09 -24.46
C ALA A 535 8.20 -18.20 -25.24
N SER A 536 7.17 -18.79 -25.87
CA SER A 536 6.10 -18.04 -26.54
C SER A 536 5.37 -17.11 -25.58
N ALA A 537 4.95 -17.61 -24.41
CA ALA A 537 4.27 -16.79 -23.41
C ALA A 537 5.17 -15.67 -22.87
N LYS A 538 6.48 -15.91 -22.72
CA LYS A 538 7.42 -14.85 -22.37
C LYS A 538 7.51 -13.80 -23.47
N MET A 539 7.61 -14.22 -24.73
CA MET A 539 7.73 -13.31 -25.88
C MET A 539 6.49 -12.41 -26.02
N ALA A 540 5.28 -12.98 -25.92
CA ALA A 540 4.04 -12.21 -25.96
C ALA A 540 3.98 -11.13 -24.85
N ASN A 541 4.41 -11.47 -23.63
CA ASN A 541 4.54 -10.50 -22.54
C ASN A 541 5.59 -9.41 -22.83
N LYS A 542 6.73 -9.76 -23.46
CA LYS A 542 7.76 -8.79 -23.83
C LYS A 542 7.28 -7.84 -24.92
N GLN A 543 6.47 -8.30 -25.86
CA GLN A 543 5.86 -7.45 -26.88
C GLN A 543 4.90 -6.44 -26.28
N ARG A 544 4.03 -6.86 -25.35
CA ARG A 544 3.16 -5.94 -24.58
C ARG A 544 3.98 -4.91 -23.81
N LEU A 545 5.06 -5.33 -23.15
CA LEU A 545 5.95 -4.41 -22.43
C LEU A 545 6.65 -3.42 -23.38
N ALA A 546 7.10 -3.86 -24.57
CA ALA A 546 7.71 -2.98 -25.56
C ALA A 546 6.72 -1.91 -26.07
N GLN A 547 5.47 -2.30 -26.32
CA GLN A 547 4.40 -1.36 -26.67
C GLN A 547 4.13 -0.37 -25.53
N TYR A 548 4.10 -0.85 -24.29
CA TYR A 548 3.92 -0.01 -23.11
C TYR A 548 5.06 1.01 -22.96
N ILE A 549 6.32 0.58 -23.06
CA ILE A 549 7.49 1.47 -22.96
C ILE A 549 7.44 2.53 -24.06
N LEU A 550 7.20 2.13 -25.31
CA LEU A 550 7.04 3.08 -26.42
C LEU A 550 5.95 4.13 -26.13
N ARG A 551 4.80 3.70 -25.59
CA ARG A 551 3.69 4.60 -25.26
C ARG A 551 4.05 5.61 -24.17
N VAL A 552 4.78 5.20 -23.12
CA VAL A 552 5.00 6.04 -21.92
C VAL A 552 6.33 6.79 -21.92
N THR A 553 7.32 6.35 -22.70
CA THR A 553 8.64 7.01 -22.80
C THR A 553 8.95 7.54 -24.19
N GLY A 554 8.27 7.05 -25.23
CA GLY A 554 8.60 7.33 -26.63
C GLY A 554 9.74 6.45 -27.18
N GLU A 555 10.33 5.56 -26.38
CA GLU A 555 11.45 4.72 -26.78
C GLU A 555 11.00 3.36 -27.31
N SER A 556 11.38 3.05 -28.54
CA SER A 556 11.18 1.70 -29.10
C SER A 556 12.26 0.74 -28.59
N ILE A 557 11.88 -0.40 -28.02
CA ILE A 557 12.81 -1.42 -27.51
C ILE A 557 12.62 -2.75 -28.24
N ASP A 558 13.69 -3.51 -28.46
CA ASP A 558 13.65 -4.79 -29.16
C ASP A 558 13.20 -5.93 -28.23
N PRO A 559 12.03 -6.57 -28.47
CA PRO A 559 11.55 -7.70 -27.67
C PRO A 559 12.44 -8.95 -27.77
N ASN A 560 13.40 -9.03 -28.69
CA ASN A 560 14.35 -10.13 -28.76
C ASN A 560 15.55 -9.94 -27.83
N SER A 561 15.83 -8.70 -27.43
CA SER A 561 16.87 -8.40 -26.43
C SER A 561 16.54 -8.98 -25.05
N LEU A 562 17.55 -9.21 -24.22
CA LEU A 562 17.35 -9.54 -22.81
C LEU A 562 16.75 -8.34 -22.07
N PHE A 563 15.60 -8.53 -21.43
CA PHE A 563 14.98 -7.51 -20.58
C PHE A 563 15.53 -7.61 -19.15
N ASP A 564 16.29 -6.60 -18.74
CA ASP A 564 16.96 -6.50 -17.45
C ASP A 564 16.33 -5.39 -16.61
N ILE A 565 15.60 -5.74 -15.54
CA ILE A 565 14.68 -4.82 -14.86
C ILE A 565 15.07 -4.62 -13.39
N GLN A 566 15.27 -3.37 -12.99
CA GLN A 566 15.43 -2.98 -11.59
C GLN A 566 14.35 -1.96 -11.17
N VAL A 567 13.24 -2.45 -10.61
CA VAL A 567 12.12 -1.60 -10.15
C VAL A 567 11.97 -1.62 -8.62
N LYS A 568 12.22 -0.48 -7.97
CA LYS A 568 12.03 -0.25 -6.52
C LYS A 568 12.30 1.21 -6.17
N ARG A 569 11.88 1.65 -4.97
CA ARG A 569 12.24 2.97 -4.40
C ARG A 569 13.72 3.29 -4.64
N ILE A 570 13.99 4.49 -5.16
CA ILE A 570 15.36 4.94 -5.45
C ILE A 570 16.04 5.31 -4.14
N HIS A 571 17.15 4.64 -3.84
CA HIS A 571 17.91 4.86 -2.60
C HIS A 571 19.34 4.34 -2.76
N GLU A 572 20.30 5.02 -2.14
CA GLU A 572 21.72 4.62 -2.18
C GLU A 572 21.94 3.14 -1.77
N TYR A 573 21.30 2.65 -0.69
CA TYR A 573 21.45 1.25 -0.27
C TYR A 573 20.80 0.24 -1.23
N LYS A 574 19.86 0.67 -2.09
CA LYS A 574 19.26 -0.19 -3.14
C LYS A 574 20.14 -0.30 -4.38
N ARG A 575 21.20 0.51 -4.47
CA ARG A 575 22.29 0.42 -5.44
C ARG A 575 21.83 0.48 -6.91
N GLN A 576 20.83 1.31 -7.25
CA GLN A 576 20.57 1.66 -8.65
C GLN A 576 21.80 2.31 -9.30
N LEU A 577 22.58 3.07 -8.51
CA LEU A 577 23.86 3.64 -8.93
C LEU A 577 24.85 2.55 -9.40
N LEU A 578 24.92 1.40 -8.71
CA LEU A 578 25.78 0.28 -9.12
C LEU A 578 25.32 -0.29 -10.48
N ASN A 579 24.01 -0.43 -10.67
CA ASN A 579 23.47 -0.96 -11.91
C ASN A 579 23.79 -0.03 -13.10
N ILE A 580 23.51 1.27 -12.95
CA ILE A 580 23.76 2.24 -14.03
C ILE A 580 25.27 2.41 -14.33
N LEU A 581 26.14 2.36 -13.32
CA LEU A 581 27.60 2.31 -13.55
C LEU A 581 28.02 1.07 -14.36
N GLY A 582 27.38 -0.09 -14.11
CA GLY A 582 27.56 -1.29 -14.91
C GLY A 582 27.09 -1.12 -16.37
N ALA A 583 25.99 -0.40 -16.59
CA ALA A 583 25.51 -0.06 -17.94
C ALA A 583 26.48 0.88 -18.67
N ILE A 584 26.99 1.92 -17.99
CA ILE A 584 28.01 2.84 -18.52
C ILE A 584 29.27 2.08 -18.92
N TYR A 585 29.72 1.13 -18.08
CA TYR A 585 30.88 0.29 -18.41
C TYR A 585 30.64 -0.57 -19.67
N ARG A 586 29.46 -1.22 -19.78
CA ARG A 586 29.08 -1.99 -20.99
C ARG A 586 29.05 -1.12 -22.23
N TYR A 587 28.43 0.05 -22.15
CA TYR A 587 28.42 1.04 -23.24
C TYR A 587 29.83 1.41 -23.68
N LYS A 588 30.72 1.75 -22.73
CA LYS A 588 32.13 2.08 -23.02
C LYS A 588 32.86 0.94 -23.73
N LYS A 589 32.59 -0.32 -23.39
CA LYS A 589 33.20 -1.49 -24.03
C LYS A 589 32.66 -1.77 -25.43
N LEU A 590 31.40 -1.42 -25.69
CA LEU A 590 30.78 -1.54 -27.00
C LEU A 590 31.27 -0.45 -27.97
N LYS A 591 31.53 0.78 -27.49
CA LYS A 591 32.04 1.88 -28.34
C LYS A 591 33.42 1.58 -28.93
N VAL A 592 33.62 1.99 -30.18
CA VAL A 592 34.91 1.98 -30.87
C VAL A 592 35.41 3.43 -30.91
N SER A 593 36.62 3.67 -30.41
CA SER A 593 37.29 4.96 -30.59
C SER A 593 38.06 4.95 -31.90
N ASN A 594 37.53 5.62 -32.93
CA ASN A 594 38.42 6.21 -33.93
C ASN A 594 39.13 7.39 -33.25
N ARG A 595 40.41 7.20 -32.92
CA ARG A 595 41.28 8.17 -32.20
C ARG A 595 41.51 9.51 -32.92
N THR A 596 40.77 9.83 -33.99
CA THR A 596 40.95 11.04 -34.80
C THR A 596 39.98 12.17 -34.46
N ASP A 597 38.93 11.95 -33.67
CA ASP A 597 37.96 13.00 -33.35
C ASP A 597 38.28 13.68 -32.00
N ARG A 598 38.82 14.91 -32.05
CA ARG A 598 39.19 15.73 -30.88
C ARG A 598 37.98 16.41 -30.20
N SER A 599 36.75 16.02 -30.50
CA SER A 599 35.54 16.61 -29.91
C SER A 599 35.14 16.07 -28.52
N TRP A 600 35.87 15.09 -27.97
CA TRP A 600 35.58 14.46 -26.66
C TRP A 600 35.77 15.35 -25.42
N GLN A 601 36.02 16.66 -25.57
CA GLN A 601 36.20 17.59 -24.45
C GLN A 601 34.89 17.96 -23.70
N PHE A 602 33.70 17.59 -24.20
CA PHE A 602 32.43 18.02 -23.60
C PHE A 602 31.79 17.05 -22.58
N VAL A 603 32.39 15.88 -22.31
CA VAL A 603 31.90 14.91 -21.29
C VAL A 603 32.77 14.93 -20.01
N CYS A 604 33.58 15.98 -19.84
CA CYS A 604 34.46 16.16 -18.68
C CYS A 604 33.75 16.72 -17.44
N LEU A 605 32.90 15.90 -16.81
CA LEU A 605 32.67 15.97 -15.35
C LEU A 605 33.05 14.66 -14.64
N MET A 606 33.85 13.81 -15.30
CA MET A 606 34.28 12.48 -14.82
C MET A 606 35.82 12.36 -14.65
N GLU A 607 36.56 13.46 -14.48
CA GLU A 607 38.03 13.40 -14.42
C GLU A 607 38.61 12.68 -13.19
N PHE A 608 37.85 12.48 -12.11
CA PHE A 608 38.42 11.87 -10.89
C PHE A 608 38.49 10.33 -10.87
N CYS A 609 37.92 9.62 -11.84
CA CYS A 609 37.90 8.14 -11.82
C CYS A 609 38.69 7.46 -12.97
N VAL A 610 39.18 8.21 -13.95
CA VAL A 610 39.69 7.62 -15.21
C VAL A 610 41.21 7.40 -15.22
N GLN A 611 41.97 8.03 -14.32
CA GLN A 611 43.44 7.93 -14.35
C GLN A 611 44.03 6.58 -13.88
N ALA A 612 43.25 5.66 -13.30
CA ALA A 612 43.78 4.43 -12.69
C ALA A 612 43.61 3.15 -13.53
N PHE A 613 42.91 3.16 -14.66
CA PHE A 613 42.67 1.93 -15.44
C PHE A 613 43.47 1.91 -16.74
N HIS A 614 44.52 1.07 -16.77
CA HIS A 614 45.24 0.70 -17.98
C HIS A 614 44.27 0.23 -19.09
N PHE A 615 44.44 0.80 -20.29
CA PHE A 615 43.62 0.58 -21.48
C PHE A 615 43.64 -0.88 -21.94
N GLN A 616 42.52 -1.59 -21.81
CA GLN A 616 42.27 -2.86 -22.50
C GLN A 616 41.47 -2.64 -23.78
N PRO A 617 41.71 -3.43 -24.85
CA PRO A 617 41.19 -3.20 -26.19
C PRO A 617 39.66 -3.25 -26.24
N GLU A 618 39.12 -2.40 -27.12
CA GLU A 618 37.71 -2.22 -27.46
C GLU A 618 37.19 -3.43 -28.27
N MET A 619 35.88 -3.68 -28.23
CA MET A 619 35.30 -4.81 -28.97
C MET A 619 35.35 -4.58 -30.48
N SER A 620 35.91 -5.54 -31.22
CA SER A 620 35.81 -5.60 -32.67
C SER A 620 34.34 -5.75 -33.12
N PRO A 621 33.98 -5.41 -34.36
CA PRO A 621 32.63 -5.63 -34.89
C PRO A 621 32.14 -7.08 -34.75
N GLU A 622 33.04 -8.06 -34.84
CA GLU A 622 32.73 -9.48 -34.65
C GLU A 622 32.49 -9.82 -33.18
N GLN A 623 33.28 -9.25 -32.27
CA GLN A 623 33.05 -9.38 -30.83
C GLN A 623 31.72 -8.76 -30.39
N ARG A 624 31.29 -7.65 -31.00
CA ARG A 624 29.96 -7.03 -30.75
C ARG A 624 28.82 -7.96 -31.13
N LYS A 625 28.90 -8.64 -32.29
CA LYS A 625 27.88 -9.61 -32.72
C LYS A 625 27.73 -10.80 -31.77
N ASN A 626 28.81 -11.15 -31.06
CA ASN A 626 28.80 -12.21 -30.07
C ASN A 626 28.30 -11.76 -28.68
N THR A 627 27.90 -10.49 -28.53
CA THR A 627 27.28 -10.01 -27.28
C THR A 627 25.78 -10.30 -27.25
N THR A 628 25.24 -10.51 -26.05
CA THR A 628 23.78 -10.61 -25.86
C THR A 628 23.17 -9.20 -25.81
N SER A 629 22.35 -8.86 -26.81
CA SER A 629 21.60 -7.61 -26.80
C SER A 629 20.75 -7.47 -25.53
N ARG A 630 20.74 -6.29 -24.92
CA ARG A 630 20.06 -6.05 -23.64
C ARG A 630 19.33 -4.72 -23.61
N THR A 631 18.11 -4.74 -23.08
CA THR A 631 17.36 -3.55 -22.68
C THR A 631 17.33 -3.49 -21.16
N ILE A 632 18.03 -2.51 -20.59
CA ILE A 632 18.07 -2.24 -19.15
C ILE A 632 16.94 -1.26 -18.82
N MET A 633 16.07 -1.62 -17.88
CA MET A 633 14.95 -0.81 -17.42
C MET A 633 15.10 -0.54 -15.91
N ILE A 634 15.17 0.73 -15.51
CA ILE A 634 15.27 1.15 -14.11
C ILE A 634 14.08 2.04 -13.76
N GLY A 635 13.29 1.62 -12.77
CA GLY A 635 12.10 2.35 -12.36
C GLY A 635 11.97 2.52 -10.86
N GLY A 636 11.37 3.63 -10.43
CA GLY A 636 11.06 3.90 -9.03
C GLY A 636 11.02 5.37 -8.68
N LYS A 637 10.37 5.67 -7.56
CA LYS A 637 10.24 7.01 -7.01
C LYS A 637 11.40 7.34 -6.06
N ALA A 638 12.02 8.50 -6.22
CA ALA A 638 12.94 9.09 -5.24
C ALA A 638 12.15 9.97 -4.25
N PHE A 639 12.49 9.96 -2.95
CA PHE A 639 11.84 10.90 -2.03
C PHE A 639 12.20 12.35 -2.42
N ALA A 640 11.24 13.27 -2.41
CA ALA A 640 11.39 14.60 -3.02
C ALA A 640 12.58 15.41 -2.46
N THR A 641 12.85 15.30 -1.16
CA THR A 641 13.95 15.99 -0.48
C THR A 641 15.27 15.21 -0.49
N TYR A 642 15.33 14.02 -1.10
CA TYR A 642 16.53 13.20 -1.13
C TYR A 642 17.36 13.47 -2.39
N THR A 643 18.27 14.44 -2.26
CA THR A 643 19.11 14.96 -3.35
C THR A 643 19.83 13.86 -4.15
N ASN A 644 20.54 12.94 -3.51
CA ASN A 644 21.28 11.89 -4.22
C ASN A 644 20.36 10.91 -4.96
N ALA A 645 19.19 10.59 -4.39
CA ALA A 645 18.22 9.74 -5.06
C ALA A 645 17.67 10.41 -6.34
N LYS A 646 17.34 11.71 -6.31
CA LYS A 646 16.93 12.45 -7.51
C LYS A 646 18.05 12.54 -8.56
N ARG A 647 19.30 12.75 -8.13
CA ARG A 647 20.48 12.72 -9.02
C ARG A 647 20.69 11.37 -9.69
N ILE A 648 20.42 10.26 -9.00
CA ILE A 648 20.47 8.92 -9.60
C ILE A 648 19.43 8.78 -10.71
N VAL A 649 18.19 9.25 -10.51
CA VAL A 649 17.15 9.24 -11.55
C VAL A 649 17.59 10.05 -12.77
N LYS A 650 18.13 11.25 -12.54
CA LYS A 650 18.66 12.10 -13.60
C LYS A 650 19.79 11.42 -14.38
N LEU A 651 20.75 10.80 -13.69
CA LEU A 651 21.86 10.05 -14.29
C LEU A 651 21.36 8.91 -15.19
N VAL A 652 20.37 8.12 -14.74
CA VAL A 652 19.81 7.03 -15.55
C VAL A 652 19.23 7.55 -16.87
N ASN A 653 18.45 8.64 -16.81
CA ASN A 653 17.84 9.24 -17.98
C ASN A 653 18.86 9.85 -18.94
N ASP A 654 19.89 10.53 -18.42
CA ASP A 654 20.96 11.11 -19.24
C ASP A 654 21.78 10.04 -19.97
N VAL A 655 22.06 8.92 -19.28
CA VAL A 655 22.70 7.76 -19.90
C VAL A 655 21.79 7.16 -20.98
N GLY A 656 20.49 6.99 -20.71
CA GLY A 656 19.51 6.51 -21.69
C GLY A 656 19.48 7.37 -22.96
N ALA A 657 19.44 8.69 -22.79
CA ALA A 657 19.42 9.64 -23.91
C ALA A 657 20.66 9.51 -24.82
N VAL A 658 21.84 9.24 -24.27
CA VAL A 658 23.06 9.02 -25.04
C VAL A 658 23.07 7.64 -25.68
N VAL A 659 22.84 6.58 -24.89
CA VAL A 659 22.95 5.19 -25.35
C VAL A 659 21.91 4.85 -26.42
N ASN A 660 20.66 5.27 -26.23
CA ASN A 660 19.56 4.90 -27.13
C ASN A 660 19.67 5.59 -28.50
N ASN A 661 20.29 6.77 -28.55
CA ASN A 661 20.48 7.56 -29.78
C ASN A 661 21.84 7.34 -30.46
N ASP A 662 22.69 6.47 -29.91
CA ASP A 662 23.96 6.12 -30.54
C ASP A 662 23.79 4.94 -31.51
N PRO A 663 23.88 5.18 -32.84
CA PRO A 663 23.62 4.16 -33.86
C PRO A 663 24.66 3.03 -33.87
N GLU A 664 25.82 3.20 -33.23
CA GLU A 664 26.84 2.14 -33.15
C GLU A 664 26.49 1.08 -32.12
N VAL A 665 25.69 1.41 -31.10
CA VAL A 665 25.46 0.55 -29.92
C VAL A 665 24.01 0.22 -29.66
N ASN A 666 23.04 1.01 -30.14
CA ASN A 666 21.65 0.93 -29.70
C ASN A 666 20.92 -0.36 -30.12
N SER A 667 21.49 -1.13 -31.05
CA SER A 667 21.05 -2.49 -31.41
C SER A 667 21.51 -3.57 -30.41
N TYR A 668 22.52 -3.26 -29.59
CA TYR A 668 23.08 -4.16 -28.57
C TYR A 668 22.70 -3.74 -27.15
N LEU A 669 22.51 -2.44 -26.91
CA LEU A 669 22.22 -1.91 -25.58
C LEU A 669 21.21 -0.77 -25.64
N LYS A 670 20.14 -0.88 -24.86
CA LYS A 670 19.25 0.24 -24.51
C LYS A 670 19.16 0.43 -22.99
N VAL A 671 18.95 1.66 -22.56
CA VAL A 671 18.72 2.03 -21.16
C VAL A 671 17.45 2.88 -21.08
N ASN A 672 16.49 2.45 -20.27
CA ASN A 672 15.19 3.08 -20.08
C ASN A 672 14.86 3.26 -18.60
#